data_AF-A0A9P1FPB2-F1
#
_entry.id   AF-A0A9P1FPB2-F1
#
_cell.length_a   1.000
_cell.length_b   1.000
_cell.length_c   1.000
_cell.angle_alpha   90.00
_cell.angle_beta   90.00
_cell.angle_gamma   90.00
#
_symmetry.space_group_name_H-M   'P 1'
#
loop_
_entity.id
_entity.type
_entity.pdbx_description
1 polymer ?
#
loop_
_entity_poly.entity_id
_entity_poly.type
_entity_poly.pdbx_seq_one_letter_code
_entity_poly.pdbx_strand_id
1 'polypeptide(L)'
;MRGAKKAVAVGVAVAVACGLHKHLTFVPGPRHAAPVAAAAAASMMMAPAAFADEIGDAAKKLGDASYSFAKEVDWNNGIFLQAPGKFQPLKALKAIDKMIEMGAAADPKLLKDAAEAHHKAIGSISGPNGVTSRADWDAVNAALGRVVASVPKAKVMAVYDAVKDITDPKVPAYMKSLVNGPDAEKAYQGFLEFKDVVAKNQVATASAPAVVPSGDNIGVAAKALSTASYPFIKDIDWLSDVYLKPLPGKTAPETLKAIDKMIVMGAKMDGNLLKAAAEAHHKAIGSIDAKGVTSAADYEAVNAAIGRLVASVPKATVMDVYNSMAKVVDSTVTNNMFSKVNPLDAIGAAKGFYTFKDVVEEPQKIKKDVMPHKNQFRFGMTDRRKNKRPVIASLVAFALLGLSWQWSATCFGKKASKELPADDKAKIISLVGREVVDSRGNPTVEAELTTGYGTFRAIVPSGASTGIYEALELRDGGSRYKGAGVTKAVKNINSIIAPKLKGKDVRLQRELDDFMVQKLDGTQNDWGYPKAKLGANAILAVSMAVCRAGAEAFGLQLFEYIGELKETKFDVEQIDVQRARRKTYKMPVPMMNVINGGRHAGNALPMQEFMIAPTGAKSFKEALQIGSEVYHSLQAVVKQKYGKSAAAVGDEGGFAPNIQDVLDSRWEENDEGLQALVDAIKDAGAAGKVKLAMDIAASEFYNKEDKTYNLGFKAENPDSSLIKTKEQLVDWYKDMSSRFPIVSIEDPFDQDDWDAYSGLVEELGKTVQIVGDDLLVTNPKRIHYAQEHKAANALLLKVNQIGSITEAITAYLDSVSTGWGVMVSHRSGETEDTFIADMAVGLSTGQIKTGAPCRSERVAKRVTQS
;
A
#
# COMPACT_ATOMS: atom_id res chain seq x y z
N MET A 1 48.94 -20.96 53.89
CA MET A 1 47.52 -20.97 54.35
C MET A 1 46.90 -22.23 53.74
N ARG A 2 46.38 -23.27 54.43
CA ARG A 2 45.52 -23.34 55.64
C ARG A 2 44.29 -22.41 55.50
N GLY A 3 43.03 -22.86 55.33
CA GLY A 3 42.44 -24.21 55.15
C GLY A 3 41.17 -24.12 54.24
N ALA A 4 40.60 -25.18 53.66
CA ALA A 4 39.88 -26.33 54.26
C ALA A 4 38.48 -25.97 54.83
N LYS A 5 37.37 -26.74 54.65
CA LYS A 5 37.12 -28.04 53.95
C LYS A 5 35.60 -28.39 53.90
N LYS A 6 35.15 -29.10 52.83
CA LYS A 6 33.99 -30.05 52.77
C LYS A 6 32.55 -29.44 52.95
N ALA A 7 31.41 -30.16 52.74
CA ALA A 7 31.14 -31.61 52.61
C ALA A 7 29.85 -32.03 51.83
N VAL A 8 29.89 -33.19 51.13
CA VAL A 8 28.88 -34.31 51.09
C VAL A 8 27.49 -34.04 50.44
N ALA A 9 26.79 -34.94 49.72
CA ALA A 9 26.77 -36.44 49.59
C ALA A 9 26.45 -36.91 48.11
N VAL A 10 25.91 -38.10 47.76
CA VAL A 10 26.34 -39.55 47.85
C VAL A 10 25.42 -40.44 46.95
N GLY A 11 25.93 -41.54 46.37
CA GLY A 11 25.18 -42.63 45.67
C GLY A 11 25.65 -42.87 44.21
N VAL A 12 26.21 -43.99 43.71
CA VAL A 12 26.14 -45.47 43.96
C VAL A 12 24.87 -46.12 43.37
N ALA A 13 24.87 -47.21 42.57
CA ALA A 13 25.88 -48.24 42.19
C ALA A 13 26.04 -48.36 40.62
N VAL A 14 26.82 -49.22 39.91
CA VAL A 14 27.21 -50.68 39.94
C VAL A 14 26.04 -51.61 39.53
N ALA A 15 26.11 -52.63 38.64
CA ALA A 15 27.19 -53.54 38.19
C ALA A 15 27.20 -53.87 36.65
N VAL A 16 27.87 -54.97 36.23
CA VAL A 16 27.95 -55.56 34.86
C VAL A 16 27.74 -57.09 34.92
N ALA A 17 27.15 -57.72 33.89
CA ALA A 17 27.25 -59.18 33.66
C ALA A 17 27.06 -59.55 32.17
N CYS A 18 27.81 -60.54 31.67
CA CYS A 18 27.66 -61.13 30.34
C CYS A 18 27.31 -62.63 30.44
N GLY A 19 26.57 -63.18 29.47
CA GLY A 19 26.25 -64.62 29.40
C GLY A 19 25.79 -65.05 28.02
N LEU A 20 26.67 -65.70 27.26
CA LEU A 20 26.38 -66.32 25.95
C LEU A 20 26.12 -67.82 26.11
N HIS A 21 25.07 -68.37 25.50
CA HIS A 21 25.13 -69.57 24.62
C HIS A 21 23.74 -70.07 24.11
N LYS A 22 23.66 -70.35 22.79
CA LYS A 22 23.11 -71.57 22.08
C LYS A 22 21.75 -72.19 22.52
N HIS A 23 20.89 -72.78 21.67
CA HIS A 23 20.88 -73.08 20.21
C HIS A 23 19.49 -73.66 19.78
N LEU A 24 19.08 -73.50 18.50
CA LEU A 24 18.18 -74.41 17.71
C LEU A 24 16.69 -74.57 18.21
N THR A 25 15.64 -75.05 17.49
CA THR A 25 15.41 -75.51 16.09
C THR A 25 13.90 -75.60 15.69
N PHE A 26 13.60 -75.45 14.39
CA PHE A 26 12.63 -76.25 13.57
C PHE A 26 11.07 -76.17 13.76
N VAL A 27 10.33 -76.87 12.88
CA VAL A 27 8.86 -76.82 12.56
C VAL A 27 8.46 -78.15 11.82
N PRO A 28 7.37 -78.39 11.04
CA PRO A 28 6.01 -77.80 10.87
C PRO A 28 4.86 -78.85 11.06
N GLY A 29 3.61 -78.57 10.62
CA GLY A 29 2.55 -79.59 10.44
C GLY A 29 1.27 -79.08 9.69
N PRO A 30 0.49 -79.91 8.95
CA PRO A 30 -0.33 -79.41 7.82
C PRO A 30 -1.78 -79.99 7.61
N ARG A 31 -2.43 -79.58 6.49
CA ARG A 31 -3.63 -80.17 5.79
C ARG A 31 -5.01 -79.85 6.41
N HIS A 32 -6.16 -79.79 5.69
CA HIS A 32 -6.56 -79.96 4.25
C HIS A 32 -7.92 -79.22 4.03
N ALA A 33 -8.57 -79.02 2.86
CA ALA A 33 -8.36 -79.32 1.43
C ALA A 33 -9.16 -78.27 0.55
N ALA A 34 -9.73 -78.66 -0.61
CA ALA A 34 -10.59 -77.85 -1.51
C ALA A 34 -11.65 -78.75 -2.21
N PRO A 35 -12.66 -78.19 -2.93
CA PRO A 35 -12.57 -78.21 -4.40
C PRO A 35 -13.25 -77.04 -5.18
N VAL A 36 -12.81 -76.86 -6.45
CA VAL A 36 -13.58 -76.63 -7.71
C VAL A 36 -14.98 -75.97 -7.57
N ALA A 37 -15.35 -74.85 -8.23
CA ALA A 37 -14.71 -73.92 -9.20
C ALA A 37 -15.53 -72.58 -9.20
N ALA A 38 -15.47 -71.60 -10.12
CA ALA A 38 -14.87 -71.42 -11.46
C ALA A 38 -14.49 -69.94 -11.72
N ALA A 39 -14.45 -69.45 -12.97
CA ALA A 39 -13.85 -68.16 -13.34
C ALA A 39 -14.63 -67.29 -14.35
N ALA A 40 -14.58 -65.97 -14.14
CA ALA A 40 -14.78 -64.89 -15.12
C ALA A 40 -13.92 -63.68 -14.69
N ALA A 41 -13.46 -62.84 -15.62
CA ALA A 41 -12.25 -62.02 -15.40
C ALA A 41 -12.49 -60.54 -15.01
N ALA A 42 -11.78 -60.10 -13.97
CA ALA A 42 -11.36 -58.71 -13.76
C ALA A 42 -10.02 -58.71 -12.99
N SER A 43 -8.93 -58.26 -13.62
CA SER A 43 -7.57 -58.46 -13.11
C SER A 43 -7.17 -57.46 -12.01
N MET A 44 -7.47 -57.80 -10.75
CA MET A 44 -6.84 -57.16 -9.59
C MET A 44 -5.40 -57.65 -9.42
N MET A 45 -4.41 -56.79 -9.68
CA MET A 45 -3.04 -56.97 -9.18
C MET A 45 -2.73 -55.93 -8.09
N MET A 46 -3.13 -56.26 -6.87
CA MET A 46 -2.60 -55.64 -5.65
C MET A 46 -1.29 -56.35 -5.26
N ALA A 47 -0.16 -55.70 -5.48
CA ALA A 47 1.17 -56.20 -5.09
C ALA A 47 2.03 -55.10 -4.43
N PRO A 48 1.81 -54.78 -3.15
CA PRO A 48 2.68 -53.88 -2.40
C PRO A 48 3.95 -54.60 -1.86
N ALA A 49 4.97 -53.81 -1.53
CA ALA A 49 6.08 -54.17 -0.63
C ALA A 49 7.14 -55.21 -1.10
N ALA A 50 7.65 -55.08 -2.33
CA ALA A 50 8.93 -55.70 -2.74
C ALA A 50 10.12 -54.71 -2.71
N PHE A 51 10.00 -53.55 -3.39
CA PHE A 51 11.10 -52.56 -3.54
C PHE A 51 11.50 -51.79 -2.26
N ALA A 52 10.80 -51.99 -1.15
CA ALA A 52 10.82 -51.05 -0.04
C ALA A 52 12.11 -51.12 0.81
N ASP A 53 12.68 -52.32 0.99
CA ASP A 53 13.63 -52.58 2.08
C ASP A 53 15.11 -52.55 1.64
N GLU A 54 15.47 -53.19 0.52
CA GLU A 54 16.87 -53.18 0.01
C GLU A 54 17.42 -51.76 -0.19
N ILE A 55 16.61 -50.86 -0.78
CA ILE A 55 16.97 -49.46 -0.98
C ILE A 55 17.06 -48.72 0.38
N GLY A 56 16.26 -49.12 1.37
CA GLY A 56 16.32 -48.58 2.73
C GLY A 56 17.62 -48.94 3.46
N ASP A 57 18.06 -50.20 3.37
CA ASP A 57 19.33 -50.65 3.95
C ASP A 57 20.55 -50.11 3.19
N ALA A 58 20.47 -50.02 1.86
CA ALA A 58 21.51 -49.37 1.07
C ALA A 58 21.64 -47.87 1.41
N ALA A 59 20.54 -47.18 1.72
CA ALA A 59 20.56 -45.79 2.16
C ALA A 59 21.20 -45.61 3.55
N LYS A 60 21.03 -46.57 4.48
CA LYS A 60 21.74 -46.57 5.79
C LYS A 60 23.25 -46.70 5.59
N LYS A 61 23.69 -47.63 4.72
CA LYS A 61 25.11 -47.78 4.36
C LYS A 61 25.68 -46.52 3.71
N LEU A 62 24.93 -45.91 2.78
CA LEU A 62 25.28 -44.61 2.22
C LEU A 62 25.40 -43.54 3.31
N GLY A 63 24.52 -43.53 4.31
CA GLY A 63 24.64 -42.67 5.49
C GLY A 63 25.92 -42.90 6.30
N ASP A 64 26.30 -44.15 6.56
CA ASP A 64 27.54 -44.51 7.26
C ASP A 64 28.80 -44.13 6.46
N ALA A 65 28.70 -44.12 5.12
CA ALA A 65 29.76 -43.65 4.23
C ALA A 65 29.84 -42.12 4.13
N SER A 66 28.69 -41.42 4.03
CA SER A 66 28.60 -40.03 3.58
C SER A 66 28.29 -39.00 4.67
N TYR A 67 27.73 -39.37 5.81
CA TYR A 67 27.27 -38.37 6.80
C TYR A 67 28.41 -37.58 7.47
N SER A 68 29.66 -38.07 7.42
CA SER A 68 30.80 -37.24 7.84
C SER A 68 31.04 -36.10 6.85
N PHE A 69 31.30 -36.42 5.58
CA PHE A 69 31.36 -35.47 4.46
C PHE A 69 30.16 -34.50 4.43
N ALA A 70 28.94 -34.98 4.66
CA ALA A 70 27.73 -34.15 4.67
C ALA A 70 27.70 -33.07 5.77
N LYS A 71 28.46 -33.24 6.87
CA LYS A 71 28.65 -32.19 7.89
C LYS A 71 29.72 -31.16 7.48
N GLU A 72 30.67 -31.53 6.63
CA GLU A 72 31.74 -30.65 6.17
C GLU A 72 31.28 -29.67 5.09
N VAL A 73 30.36 -30.12 4.22
CA VAL A 73 29.72 -29.27 3.21
C VAL A 73 28.98 -28.12 3.90
N ASP A 74 29.37 -26.88 3.57
CA ASP A 74 28.68 -25.65 3.98
C ASP A 74 27.39 -25.47 3.16
N TRP A 75 26.29 -26.08 3.59
CA TRP A 75 24.98 -25.96 2.92
C TRP A 75 24.36 -24.56 3.03
N ASN A 76 24.96 -23.65 3.81
CA ASN A 76 24.55 -22.24 3.86
C ASN A 76 25.18 -21.41 2.74
N ASN A 77 26.13 -21.97 1.99
CA ASN A 77 26.89 -21.25 0.98
C ASN A 77 26.08 -20.96 -0.29
N GLY A 78 26.18 -19.73 -0.81
CA GLY A 78 25.56 -19.34 -2.07
C GLY A 78 26.15 -20.02 -3.32
N ILE A 79 27.25 -20.77 -3.18
CA ILE A 79 27.94 -21.42 -4.31
C ILE A 79 27.07 -22.45 -5.06
N PHE A 80 26.15 -23.11 -4.36
CA PHE A 80 25.21 -24.08 -4.95
C PHE A 80 24.12 -23.44 -5.83
N LEU A 81 24.01 -22.11 -5.84
CA LEU A 81 23.13 -21.36 -6.73
C LEU A 81 23.85 -20.90 -8.02
N GLN A 82 25.17 -21.04 -8.11
CA GLN A 82 25.95 -20.59 -9.26
C GLN A 82 25.88 -21.60 -10.42
N ALA A 83 26.00 -21.10 -11.64
CA ALA A 83 26.13 -21.97 -12.81
C ALA A 83 27.44 -22.79 -12.72
N PRO A 84 27.45 -24.08 -13.09
CA PRO A 84 28.64 -24.93 -13.03
C PRO A 84 29.59 -24.64 -14.21
N GLY A 85 30.11 -23.41 -14.29
CA GLY A 85 30.88 -22.88 -15.41
C GLY A 85 30.23 -21.64 -16.03
N LYS A 86 30.51 -21.36 -17.31
CA LYS A 86 29.87 -20.24 -18.01
C LYS A 86 28.37 -20.48 -18.18
N PHE A 87 27.55 -19.60 -17.61
CA PHE A 87 26.09 -19.65 -17.71
C PHE A 87 25.61 -19.72 -19.16
N GLN A 88 24.77 -20.71 -19.45
CA GLN A 88 24.23 -21.04 -20.77
C GLN A 88 22.74 -21.36 -20.64
N PRO A 89 21.86 -20.34 -20.48
CA PRO A 89 20.48 -20.49 -20.02
C PRO A 89 19.67 -21.51 -20.84
N LEU A 90 19.72 -21.44 -22.17
CA LEU A 90 18.97 -22.36 -23.04
C LEU A 90 19.44 -23.82 -22.90
N LYS A 91 20.74 -24.08 -22.66
CA LYS A 91 21.23 -25.44 -22.39
C LYS A 91 20.82 -25.93 -21.00
N ALA A 92 20.93 -25.07 -19.99
CA ALA A 92 20.47 -25.38 -18.64
C ALA A 92 18.97 -25.73 -18.63
N LEU A 93 18.16 -24.99 -19.40
CA LEU A 93 16.73 -25.27 -19.57
C LEU A 93 16.47 -26.62 -20.29
N LYS A 94 17.32 -27.04 -21.23
CA LYS A 94 17.24 -28.39 -21.84
C LYS A 94 17.77 -29.52 -20.93
N ALA A 95 18.58 -29.22 -19.92
CA ALA A 95 18.89 -30.19 -18.86
C ALA A 95 17.75 -30.30 -17.84
N ILE A 96 17.15 -29.17 -17.46
CA ILE A 96 15.93 -29.12 -16.62
C ILE A 96 14.76 -29.83 -17.30
N ASP A 97 14.62 -29.72 -18.63
CA ASP A 97 13.67 -30.50 -19.43
C ASP A 97 13.72 -31.99 -19.09
N LYS A 98 14.93 -32.57 -18.99
CA LYS A 98 15.09 -34.00 -18.66
C LYS A 98 14.79 -34.33 -17.22
N MET A 99 15.00 -33.40 -16.30
CA MET A 99 14.55 -33.55 -14.91
C MET A 99 13.01 -33.56 -14.83
N ILE A 100 12.33 -32.71 -15.59
CA ILE A 100 10.86 -32.69 -15.71
C ILE A 100 10.35 -33.97 -16.40
N GLU A 101 10.99 -34.40 -17.49
CA GLU A 101 10.65 -35.60 -18.25
C GLU A 101 10.90 -36.91 -17.46
N MET A 102 11.85 -36.89 -16.51
CA MET A 102 12.07 -37.92 -15.51
C MET A 102 11.02 -37.87 -14.40
N GLY A 103 10.73 -36.69 -13.85
CA GLY A 103 9.73 -36.50 -12.79
C GLY A 103 8.33 -36.93 -13.23
N ALA A 104 7.92 -36.60 -14.47
CA ALA A 104 6.66 -37.04 -15.06
C ALA A 104 6.57 -38.57 -15.21
N ALA A 105 7.70 -39.27 -15.32
CA ALA A 105 7.74 -40.73 -15.49
C ALA A 105 7.75 -41.51 -14.17
N ALA A 106 8.01 -40.84 -13.05
CA ALA A 106 8.09 -41.45 -11.72
C ALA A 106 6.73 -41.89 -11.18
N ASP A 107 6.75 -42.63 -10.07
CA ASP A 107 5.56 -42.95 -9.28
C ASP A 107 5.13 -41.72 -8.43
N PRO A 108 3.90 -41.19 -8.58
CA PRO A 108 3.47 -40.00 -7.86
C PRO A 108 3.38 -40.16 -6.33
N LYS A 109 3.19 -41.39 -5.82
CA LYS A 109 3.24 -41.65 -4.38
C LYS A 109 4.69 -41.60 -3.89
N LEU A 110 5.64 -42.17 -4.61
CA LEU A 110 7.06 -42.10 -4.23
C LEU A 110 7.62 -40.66 -4.32
N LEU A 111 7.16 -39.86 -5.29
CA LEU A 111 7.44 -38.41 -5.32
C LEU A 111 6.90 -37.71 -4.06
N LYS A 112 5.68 -38.04 -3.63
CA LYS A 112 5.10 -37.53 -2.39
C LYS A 112 5.91 -37.98 -1.17
N ASP A 113 6.21 -39.27 -1.04
CA ASP A 113 6.94 -39.84 0.10
C ASP A 113 8.33 -39.18 0.22
N ALA A 114 8.98 -38.85 -0.91
CA ALA A 114 10.22 -38.08 -0.96
C ALA A 114 10.03 -36.61 -0.54
N ALA A 115 8.95 -35.94 -0.95
CA ALA A 115 8.65 -34.58 -0.50
C ALA A 115 8.41 -34.51 1.02
N GLU A 116 7.66 -35.46 1.59
CA GLU A 116 7.44 -35.54 3.05
C GLU A 116 8.75 -35.82 3.81
N ALA A 117 9.67 -36.61 3.24
CA ALA A 117 11.01 -36.81 3.80
C ALA A 117 11.87 -35.53 3.80
N HIS A 118 11.85 -34.74 2.72
CA HIS A 118 12.59 -33.47 2.66
C HIS A 118 12.01 -32.41 3.61
N HIS A 119 10.69 -32.31 3.73
CA HIS A 119 10.03 -31.44 4.73
C HIS A 119 10.51 -31.78 6.15
N LYS A 120 10.54 -33.07 6.51
CA LYS A 120 11.04 -33.54 7.80
C LYS A 120 12.52 -33.22 8.01
N ALA A 121 13.35 -33.40 6.96
CA ALA A 121 14.78 -33.11 7.00
C ALA A 121 15.09 -31.62 7.20
N ILE A 122 14.34 -30.72 6.56
CA ILE A 122 14.46 -29.26 6.78
C ILE A 122 14.15 -28.91 8.24
N GLY A 123 13.18 -29.59 8.85
CA GLY A 123 12.81 -29.43 10.26
C GLY A 123 13.90 -29.83 11.27
N SER A 124 14.94 -30.55 10.86
CA SER A 124 16.05 -30.99 11.73
C SER A 124 17.43 -30.44 11.34
N ILE A 125 17.47 -29.44 10.44
CA ILE A 125 18.69 -28.71 10.08
C ILE A 125 19.32 -28.04 11.31
N SER A 126 20.62 -28.27 11.52
CA SER A 126 21.37 -27.76 12.67
C SER A 126 22.87 -27.61 12.39
N GLY A 127 23.60 -27.01 13.35
CA GLY A 127 25.04 -26.75 13.24
C GLY A 127 25.40 -25.57 12.33
N PRO A 128 26.69 -25.18 12.28
CA PRO A 128 27.14 -24.01 11.51
C PRO A 128 26.99 -24.21 9.99
N ASN A 129 27.05 -25.46 9.53
CA ASN A 129 27.05 -25.81 8.11
C ASN A 129 25.66 -26.17 7.57
N GLY A 130 24.59 -26.12 8.38
CA GLY A 130 23.21 -26.27 7.89
C GLY A 130 22.78 -27.70 7.52
N VAL A 131 23.38 -28.72 8.12
CA VAL A 131 23.09 -30.14 7.81
C VAL A 131 21.88 -30.68 8.61
N THR A 132 21.08 -31.55 7.99
CA THR A 132 19.95 -32.27 8.60
C THR A 132 20.42 -33.40 9.55
N SER A 133 19.52 -33.98 10.35
CA SER A 133 19.88 -35.09 11.24
C SER A 133 20.26 -36.36 10.47
N ARG A 134 21.11 -37.22 11.05
CA ARG A 134 21.51 -38.50 10.44
C ARG A 134 20.32 -39.39 10.07
N ALA A 135 19.28 -39.43 10.89
CA ALA A 135 18.09 -40.23 10.62
C ALA A 135 17.26 -39.68 9.45
N ASP A 136 17.30 -38.37 9.23
CA ASP A 136 16.62 -37.70 8.12
C ASP A 136 17.43 -37.74 6.82
N TRP A 137 18.76 -37.67 6.91
CA TRP A 137 19.69 -37.91 5.80
C TRP A 137 19.46 -39.31 5.20
N ASP A 138 19.42 -40.35 6.03
CA ASP A 138 19.16 -41.72 5.59
C ASP A 138 17.75 -41.87 5.00
N ALA A 139 16.74 -41.21 5.58
CA ALA A 139 15.36 -41.23 5.09
C ALA A 139 15.21 -40.53 3.72
N VAL A 140 15.85 -39.37 3.52
CA VAL A 140 15.88 -38.65 2.25
C VAL A 140 16.56 -39.48 1.16
N ASN A 141 17.73 -40.06 1.45
CA ASN A 141 18.42 -40.95 0.51
C ASN A 141 17.56 -42.17 0.15
N ALA A 142 16.93 -42.82 1.14
CA ALA A 142 16.04 -43.96 0.91
C ALA A 142 14.80 -43.58 0.06
N ALA A 143 14.24 -42.39 0.24
CA ALA A 143 13.10 -41.93 -0.56
C ALA A 143 13.50 -41.58 -2.00
N LEU A 144 14.60 -40.85 -2.19
CA LEU A 144 15.15 -40.53 -3.51
C LEU A 144 15.54 -41.80 -4.29
N GLY A 145 16.16 -42.78 -3.65
CA GLY A 145 16.48 -44.06 -4.28
C GLY A 145 15.23 -44.79 -4.82
N ARG A 146 14.12 -44.75 -4.09
CA ARG A 146 12.84 -45.32 -4.54
C ARG A 146 12.22 -44.53 -5.70
N VAL A 147 12.32 -43.19 -5.68
CA VAL A 147 11.91 -42.34 -6.83
C VAL A 147 12.72 -42.67 -8.08
N VAL A 148 14.06 -42.78 -7.98
CA VAL A 148 14.93 -43.12 -9.12
C VAL A 148 14.65 -44.54 -9.64
N ALA A 149 14.40 -45.50 -8.75
CA ALA A 149 13.97 -46.85 -9.12
C ALA A 149 12.61 -46.85 -9.84
N SER A 150 11.71 -45.91 -9.54
CA SER A 150 10.39 -45.79 -10.18
C SER A 150 10.40 -45.22 -11.61
N VAL A 151 11.58 -44.90 -12.17
CA VAL A 151 11.74 -44.35 -13.52
C VAL A 151 12.66 -45.26 -14.36
N PRO A 152 12.38 -45.52 -15.65
CA PRO A 152 13.27 -46.25 -16.53
C PRO A 152 14.68 -45.65 -16.64
N LYS A 153 15.69 -46.53 -16.62
CA LYS A 153 17.12 -46.18 -16.65
C LYS A 153 17.49 -45.15 -17.72
N ALA A 154 16.89 -45.26 -18.92
CA ALA A 154 17.16 -44.34 -20.03
C ALA A 154 16.86 -42.86 -19.69
N LYS A 155 15.77 -42.57 -18.95
CA LYS A 155 15.43 -41.20 -18.52
C LYS A 155 16.39 -40.69 -17.45
N VAL A 156 16.82 -41.55 -16.53
CA VAL A 156 17.81 -41.21 -15.49
C VAL A 156 19.17 -40.90 -16.12
N MET A 157 19.60 -41.68 -17.12
CA MET A 157 20.82 -41.38 -17.88
C MET A 157 20.68 -40.10 -18.71
N ALA A 158 19.53 -39.83 -19.32
CA ALA A 158 19.29 -38.58 -20.05
C ALA A 158 19.42 -37.32 -19.15
N VAL A 159 19.08 -37.41 -17.86
CA VAL A 159 19.39 -36.34 -16.88
C VAL A 159 20.89 -36.27 -16.61
N TYR A 160 21.55 -37.39 -16.33
CA TYR A 160 22.99 -37.43 -16.05
C TYR A 160 23.82 -36.83 -17.19
N ASP A 161 23.58 -37.25 -18.43
CA ASP A 161 24.32 -36.78 -19.60
C ASP A 161 24.03 -35.29 -19.89
N ALA A 162 22.78 -34.84 -19.78
CA ALA A 162 22.43 -33.43 -19.99
C ALA A 162 22.99 -32.48 -18.91
N VAL A 163 23.12 -32.95 -17.65
CA VAL A 163 23.77 -32.19 -16.57
C VAL A 163 25.29 -32.16 -16.73
N LYS A 164 25.88 -33.29 -17.16
CA LYS A 164 27.31 -33.40 -17.49
C LYS A 164 27.70 -32.43 -18.63
N ASP A 165 26.91 -32.35 -19.69
CA ASP A 165 27.17 -31.48 -20.85
C ASP A 165 27.12 -29.96 -20.56
N ILE A 166 26.56 -29.55 -19.42
CA ILE A 166 26.56 -28.15 -18.94
C ILE A 166 27.55 -27.88 -17.80
N THR A 167 28.25 -28.90 -17.31
CA THR A 167 29.18 -28.81 -16.18
C THR A 167 30.63 -28.66 -16.67
N ASP A 168 31.30 -27.56 -16.30
CA ASP A 168 32.73 -27.38 -16.59
C ASP A 168 33.56 -28.49 -15.90
N PRO A 169 34.47 -29.19 -16.62
CA PRO A 169 35.26 -30.29 -16.07
C PRO A 169 36.09 -29.96 -14.81
N LYS A 170 36.31 -28.68 -14.49
CA LYS A 170 37.01 -28.25 -13.26
C LYS A 170 36.11 -28.26 -12.03
N VAL A 171 34.79 -28.16 -12.19
CA VAL A 171 33.84 -28.05 -11.07
C VAL A 171 33.94 -29.25 -10.10
N PRO A 172 33.99 -30.53 -10.53
CA PRO A 172 34.13 -31.65 -9.60
C PRO A 172 35.43 -31.61 -8.78
N ALA A 173 36.54 -31.22 -9.39
CA ALA A 173 37.83 -31.09 -8.71
C ALA A 173 37.83 -29.93 -7.71
N TYR A 174 37.23 -28.79 -8.08
CA TYR A 174 37.05 -27.64 -7.20
C TYR A 174 36.14 -27.97 -6.00
N MET A 175 34.98 -28.59 -6.23
CA MET A 175 34.06 -28.99 -5.13
C MET A 175 34.72 -30.00 -4.18
N LYS A 176 35.54 -30.94 -4.68
CA LYS A 176 36.32 -31.87 -3.84
C LYS A 176 37.43 -31.18 -3.04
N SER A 177 37.84 -29.96 -3.40
CA SER A 177 38.83 -29.17 -2.65
C SER A 177 38.24 -28.39 -1.46
N LEU A 178 36.91 -28.31 -1.35
CA LEU A 178 36.20 -27.62 -0.26
C LEU A 178 35.91 -28.51 0.96
N VAL A 179 36.35 -29.77 0.93
CA VAL A 179 35.98 -30.85 1.87
C VAL A 179 37.18 -31.76 2.16
N ASN A 180 37.08 -32.65 3.14
CA ASN A 180 38.08 -33.68 3.39
C ASN A 180 38.09 -34.70 2.25
N GLY A 181 39.20 -34.78 1.52
CA GLY A 181 39.37 -35.68 0.37
C GLY A 181 39.06 -37.15 0.68
N PRO A 182 39.61 -37.74 1.75
CA PRO A 182 39.25 -39.09 2.23
C PRO A 182 37.76 -39.31 2.51
N ASP A 183 37.08 -38.42 3.25
CA ASP A 183 35.66 -38.60 3.56
C ASP A 183 34.76 -38.36 2.33
N ALA A 184 35.14 -37.46 1.42
CA ALA A 184 34.50 -37.29 0.12
C ALA A 184 34.66 -38.52 -0.78
N GLU A 185 35.83 -39.17 -0.76
CA GLU A 185 36.06 -40.44 -1.47
C GLU A 185 35.21 -41.57 -0.86
N LYS A 186 35.19 -41.69 0.46
CA LYS A 186 34.36 -42.67 1.17
C LYS A 186 32.87 -42.49 0.84
N ALA A 187 32.38 -41.24 0.84
CA ALA A 187 31.02 -40.90 0.44
C ALA A 187 30.72 -41.30 -1.02
N TYR A 188 31.67 -41.07 -1.93
CA TYR A 188 31.55 -41.46 -3.34
C TYR A 188 31.47 -42.98 -3.51
N GLN A 189 32.34 -43.76 -2.86
CA GLN A 189 32.28 -45.23 -2.92
C GLN A 189 30.97 -45.78 -2.35
N GLY A 190 30.47 -45.22 -1.23
CA GLY A 190 29.14 -45.57 -0.70
C GLY A 190 27.99 -45.21 -1.65
N PHE A 191 28.12 -44.12 -2.42
CA PHE A 191 27.17 -43.80 -3.49
C PHE A 191 27.27 -44.79 -4.66
N LEU A 192 28.47 -45.28 -5.00
CA LEU A 192 28.64 -46.31 -6.04
C LEU A 192 27.96 -47.63 -5.68
N GLU A 193 27.97 -48.04 -4.40
CA GLU A 193 27.17 -49.18 -3.92
C GLU A 193 25.66 -48.88 -3.99
N PHE A 194 25.24 -47.70 -3.52
CA PHE A 194 23.83 -47.30 -3.46
C PHE A 194 23.17 -47.25 -4.84
N LYS A 195 23.84 -46.66 -5.85
CA LYS A 195 23.30 -46.59 -7.23
C LYS A 195 23.04 -47.98 -7.82
N ASP A 196 23.80 -49.01 -7.45
CA ASP A 196 23.68 -50.34 -8.05
C ASP A 196 22.53 -51.12 -7.41
N VAL A 197 22.25 -50.91 -6.12
CA VAL A 197 21.02 -51.40 -5.47
C VAL A 197 19.78 -50.70 -6.07
N VAL A 198 19.85 -49.38 -6.31
CA VAL A 198 18.77 -48.64 -6.97
C VAL A 198 18.56 -49.11 -8.42
N ALA A 199 19.63 -49.29 -9.19
CA ALA A 199 19.57 -49.74 -10.59
C ALA A 199 19.09 -51.19 -10.72
N LYS A 200 19.45 -52.09 -9.78
CA LYS A 200 18.89 -53.45 -9.68
C LYS A 200 17.38 -53.44 -9.48
N ASN A 201 16.87 -52.47 -8.72
CA ASN A 201 15.45 -52.34 -8.38
C ASN A 201 14.66 -51.44 -9.36
N GLN A 202 15.26 -51.05 -10.50
CA GLN A 202 14.70 -50.05 -11.41
C GLN A 202 13.67 -50.62 -12.39
N VAL A 203 12.55 -49.89 -12.59
CA VAL A 203 11.47 -50.31 -13.51
C VAL A 203 11.90 -50.26 -14.98
N ALA A 204 11.34 -51.16 -15.81
CA ALA A 204 11.60 -51.20 -17.25
C ALA A 204 10.77 -50.18 -18.05
N THR A 205 9.57 -49.82 -17.58
CA THR A 205 8.60 -48.94 -18.26
C THR A 205 8.21 -47.77 -17.36
N ALA A 206 7.86 -46.64 -17.98
CA ALA A 206 7.40 -45.45 -17.26
C ALA A 206 5.94 -45.58 -16.84
N SER A 207 5.51 -44.79 -15.84
CA SER A 207 4.09 -44.65 -15.50
C SER A 207 3.27 -44.15 -16.71
N ALA A 208 2.02 -44.60 -16.85
CA ALA A 208 1.15 -44.22 -17.97
C ALA A 208 0.93 -42.69 -18.06
N PRO A 209 0.75 -42.10 -19.27
CA PRO A 209 0.56 -40.66 -19.45
C PRO A 209 -0.59 -40.07 -18.63
N ALA A 210 -0.54 -38.78 -18.29
CA ALA A 210 -1.60 -38.18 -17.50
C ALA A 210 -2.92 -38.01 -18.28
N VAL A 211 -4.04 -38.28 -17.61
CA VAL A 211 -5.38 -37.98 -18.13
C VAL A 211 -5.76 -36.56 -17.71
N VAL A 212 -5.87 -35.65 -18.68
CA VAL A 212 -6.12 -34.22 -18.43
C VAL A 212 -7.61 -33.90 -18.67
N PRO A 213 -8.32 -33.26 -17.72
CA PRO A 213 -9.65 -32.73 -17.96
C PRO A 213 -9.69 -31.70 -19.09
N SER A 214 -10.74 -31.73 -19.92
CA SER A 214 -10.96 -30.79 -21.03
C SER A 214 -12.35 -30.17 -20.95
N GLY A 215 -12.50 -28.94 -21.45
CA GLY A 215 -13.78 -28.22 -21.46
C GLY A 215 -14.23 -27.68 -20.09
N ASP A 216 -13.34 -27.68 -19.09
CA ASP A 216 -13.62 -27.16 -17.75
C ASP A 216 -13.44 -25.64 -17.64
N ASN A 217 -14.09 -25.03 -16.64
CA ASN A 217 -14.00 -23.59 -16.38
C ASN A 217 -12.55 -23.11 -16.21
N ILE A 218 -11.68 -23.96 -15.64
CA ILE A 218 -10.25 -23.66 -15.46
C ILE A 218 -9.54 -23.55 -16.82
N GLY A 219 -9.85 -24.40 -17.80
CA GLY A 219 -9.33 -24.27 -19.16
C GLY A 219 -9.76 -22.96 -19.85
N VAL A 220 -11.05 -22.60 -19.72
CA VAL A 220 -11.58 -21.34 -20.26
C VAL A 220 -10.90 -20.12 -19.62
N ALA A 221 -10.74 -20.14 -18.29
CA ALA A 221 -10.07 -19.07 -17.55
C ALA A 221 -8.56 -19.01 -17.84
N ALA A 222 -7.89 -20.16 -18.03
CA ALA A 222 -6.49 -20.23 -18.43
C ALA A 222 -6.25 -19.62 -19.81
N LYS A 223 -7.18 -19.81 -20.76
CA LYS A 223 -7.16 -19.15 -22.07
C LYS A 223 -7.27 -17.63 -21.96
N ALA A 224 -8.18 -17.13 -21.11
CA ALA A 224 -8.32 -15.70 -20.86
C ALA A 224 -7.05 -15.10 -20.22
N LEU A 225 -6.49 -15.74 -19.19
CA LEU A 225 -5.20 -15.38 -18.60
C LEU A 225 -4.08 -15.38 -19.65
N SER A 226 -3.98 -16.44 -20.44
CA SER A 226 -2.89 -16.61 -21.41
C SER A 226 -2.96 -15.54 -22.51
N THR A 227 -4.15 -15.25 -23.03
CA THR A 227 -4.39 -14.14 -23.97
C THR A 227 -3.93 -12.79 -23.38
N ALA A 228 -4.25 -12.54 -22.11
CA ALA A 228 -3.93 -11.27 -21.44
C ALA A 228 -2.47 -11.14 -20.95
N SER A 229 -1.75 -12.26 -20.79
CA SER A 229 -0.37 -12.28 -20.25
C SER A 229 0.71 -12.72 -21.24
N TYR A 230 0.33 -13.29 -22.39
CA TYR A 230 1.28 -13.60 -23.47
C TYR A 230 2.04 -12.36 -24.02
N PRO A 231 1.47 -11.14 -24.04
CA PRO A 231 2.23 -9.92 -24.29
C PRO A 231 3.43 -9.77 -23.35
N PHE A 232 3.17 -9.77 -22.03
CA PHE A 232 4.15 -9.61 -20.95
C PHE A 232 5.28 -10.66 -20.97
N ILE A 233 5.00 -11.95 -21.20
CA ILE A 233 6.06 -12.96 -21.16
C ILE A 233 7.09 -12.83 -22.29
N LYS A 234 6.81 -12.03 -23.35
CA LYS A 234 7.77 -11.73 -24.43
C LYS A 234 8.76 -10.62 -24.06
N ASP A 235 8.46 -9.83 -23.03
CA ASP A 235 9.31 -8.74 -22.57
C ASP A 235 10.34 -9.24 -21.54
N ILE A 236 10.02 -10.31 -20.80
CA ILE A 236 10.91 -10.92 -19.81
C ILE A 236 12.18 -11.43 -20.48
N ASP A 237 13.33 -11.00 -19.97
CA ASP A 237 14.64 -11.56 -20.30
C ASP A 237 14.80 -12.96 -19.68
N TRP A 238 14.27 -13.99 -20.34
CA TRP A 238 14.44 -15.38 -19.88
C TRP A 238 15.89 -15.91 -19.98
N LEU A 239 16.80 -15.12 -20.56
CA LEU A 239 18.23 -15.45 -20.67
C LEU A 239 19.07 -14.82 -19.54
N SER A 240 18.45 -14.08 -18.63
CA SER A 240 19.12 -13.35 -17.55
C SER A 240 19.79 -14.26 -16.52
N ASP A 241 20.94 -13.83 -16.00
CA ASP A 241 21.64 -14.51 -14.90
C ASP A 241 21.07 -14.17 -13.51
N VAL A 242 20.15 -13.20 -13.44
CA VAL A 242 19.61 -12.68 -12.16
C VAL A 242 18.87 -13.75 -11.35
N TYR A 243 18.46 -14.83 -12.02
CA TYR A 243 17.73 -15.96 -11.48
C TYR A 243 18.62 -16.93 -10.68
N LEU A 244 19.95 -16.78 -10.79
CA LEU A 244 20.96 -17.52 -10.02
C LEU A 244 21.48 -16.73 -8.80
N LYS A 245 20.96 -15.52 -8.57
CA LYS A 245 21.46 -14.62 -7.52
C LYS A 245 20.65 -14.83 -6.23
N PRO A 246 21.31 -14.91 -5.05
CA PRO A 246 20.61 -14.99 -3.77
C PRO A 246 19.62 -13.83 -3.57
N LEU A 247 18.52 -14.08 -2.85
CA LEU A 247 17.57 -13.03 -2.50
C LEU A 247 18.26 -11.95 -1.63
N PRO A 248 18.14 -10.65 -1.95
CA PRO A 248 18.78 -9.58 -1.22
C PRO A 248 18.51 -9.64 0.29
N GLY A 249 19.57 -9.61 1.09
CA GLY A 249 19.45 -9.60 2.56
C GLY A 249 18.82 -10.84 3.19
N LYS A 250 18.76 -11.99 2.49
CA LYS A 250 18.27 -13.27 3.04
C LYS A 250 19.38 -14.31 3.11
N THR A 251 19.39 -15.07 4.20
CA THR A 251 20.24 -16.26 4.35
C THR A 251 19.61 -17.48 3.66
N ALA A 252 20.43 -18.47 3.30
CA ALA A 252 19.92 -19.72 2.71
C ALA A 252 18.90 -20.44 3.62
N PRO A 253 19.07 -20.54 4.97
CA PRO A 253 18.06 -21.09 5.87
C PRO A 253 16.73 -20.34 5.92
N GLU A 254 16.70 -19.02 5.70
CA GLU A 254 15.44 -18.26 5.63
C GLU A 254 14.69 -18.58 4.34
N THR A 255 15.39 -18.56 3.20
CA THR A 255 14.83 -18.93 1.89
C THR A 255 14.36 -20.39 1.90
N LEU A 256 15.12 -21.31 2.48
CA LEU A 256 14.77 -22.73 2.60
C LEU A 256 13.51 -22.95 3.45
N LYS A 257 13.27 -22.15 4.50
CA LYS A 257 12.02 -22.19 5.29
C LYS A 257 10.78 -21.71 4.52
N ALA A 258 10.96 -20.93 3.45
CA ALA A 258 9.88 -20.62 2.52
C ALA A 258 9.67 -21.75 1.50
N ILE A 259 10.76 -22.27 0.91
CA ILE A 259 10.76 -23.43 0.00
C ILE A 259 10.10 -24.67 0.63
N ASP A 260 10.32 -24.90 1.91
CA ASP A 260 9.67 -25.95 2.71
C ASP A 260 8.15 -26.01 2.53
N LYS A 261 7.47 -24.85 2.47
CA LYS A 261 6.00 -24.82 2.34
C LYS A 261 5.54 -25.26 0.95
N MET A 262 6.40 -25.11 -0.05
CA MET A 262 6.14 -25.58 -1.41
C MET A 262 6.36 -27.08 -1.56
N ILE A 263 7.32 -27.65 -0.82
CA ILE A 263 7.48 -29.10 -0.67
C ILE A 263 6.24 -29.70 0.01
N VAL A 264 5.77 -29.08 1.10
CA VAL A 264 4.52 -29.45 1.81
C VAL A 264 3.27 -29.31 0.92
N MET A 265 3.26 -28.34 0.00
CA MET A 265 2.21 -28.15 -1.00
C MET A 265 2.26 -29.26 -2.08
N GLY A 266 3.44 -29.56 -2.63
CA GLY A 266 3.65 -30.62 -3.61
C GLY A 266 3.22 -31.99 -3.07
N ALA A 267 3.56 -32.30 -1.82
CA ALA A 267 3.13 -33.52 -1.13
C ALA A 267 1.61 -33.69 -0.96
N LYS A 268 0.80 -32.63 -1.23
CA LYS A 268 -0.66 -32.65 -1.15
C LYS A 268 -1.34 -32.51 -2.52
N MET A 269 -0.58 -32.36 -3.59
CA MET A 269 -1.10 -32.28 -4.96
C MET A 269 -1.67 -33.61 -5.44
N ASP A 270 -2.57 -33.54 -6.42
CA ASP A 270 -3.02 -34.73 -7.13
C ASP A 270 -1.90 -35.20 -8.08
N GLY A 271 -1.51 -36.47 -7.97
CA GLY A 271 -0.37 -37.02 -8.70
C GLY A 271 -0.55 -37.05 -10.22
N ASN A 272 -1.80 -37.21 -10.72
CA ASN A 272 -2.08 -37.21 -12.15
C ASN A 272 -2.05 -35.78 -12.70
N LEU A 273 -2.58 -34.80 -11.95
CA LEU A 273 -2.50 -33.39 -12.33
C LEU A 273 -1.07 -32.83 -12.21
N LEU A 274 -0.26 -33.33 -11.27
CA LEU A 274 1.16 -32.99 -11.15
C LEU A 274 1.94 -33.49 -12.38
N LYS A 275 1.67 -34.73 -12.80
CA LYS A 275 2.22 -35.28 -14.04
C LYS A 275 1.75 -34.51 -15.27
N ALA A 276 0.46 -34.20 -15.38
CA ALA A 276 -0.08 -33.39 -16.49
C ALA A 276 0.59 -32.01 -16.59
N ALA A 277 0.87 -31.37 -15.44
CA ALA A 277 1.63 -30.13 -15.43
C ALA A 277 3.07 -30.35 -15.91
N ALA A 278 3.79 -31.37 -15.43
CA ALA A 278 5.14 -31.68 -15.88
C ALA A 278 5.21 -31.96 -17.40
N GLU A 279 4.27 -32.76 -17.93
CA GLU A 279 4.14 -33.05 -19.36
C GLU A 279 3.86 -31.77 -20.19
N ALA A 280 3.05 -30.84 -19.68
CA ALA A 280 2.82 -29.55 -20.32
C ALA A 280 4.08 -28.65 -20.32
N HIS A 281 4.88 -28.64 -19.25
CA HIS A 281 6.13 -27.86 -19.20
C HIS A 281 7.20 -28.43 -20.14
N HIS A 282 7.33 -29.75 -20.20
CA HIS A 282 8.20 -30.42 -21.18
C HIS A 282 7.83 -30.01 -22.62
N LYS A 283 6.54 -30.03 -22.96
CA LYS A 283 6.05 -29.58 -24.27
C LYS A 283 6.33 -28.09 -24.53
N ALA A 284 6.15 -27.23 -23.53
CA ALA A 284 6.45 -25.79 -23.62
C ALA A 284 7.95 -25.50 -23.79
N ILE A 285 8.83 -26.23 -23.10
CA ILE A 285 10.29 -26.17 -23.29
C ILE A 285 10.67 -26.71 -24.69
N GLY A 286 9.86 -27.59 -25.28
CA GLY A 286 9.97 -28.00 -26.67
C GLY A 286 9.80 -26.86 -27.68
N SER A 287 8.97 -25.85 -27.39
CA SER A 287 8.58 -24.78 -28.33
C SER A 287 9.13 -23.38 -28.03
N ILE A 288 10.15 -23.27 -27.17
CA ILE A 288 10.82 -21.99 -26.89
C ILE A 288 11.56 -21.43 -28.11
N ASP A 289 11.48 -20.10 -28.29
CA ASP A 289 12.26 -19.36 -29.26
C ASP A 289 13.70 -19.07 -28.78
N ALA A 290 14.47 -18.31 -29.58
CA ALA A 290 15.83 -17.91 -29.25
C ALA A 290 15.93 -16.94 -28.04
N LYS A 291 14.82 -16.37 -27.57
CA LYS A 291 14.73 -15.55 -26.34
C LYS A 291 14.31 -16.39 -25.12
N GLY A 292 13.95 -17.66 -25.29
CA GLY A 292 13.41 -18.53 -24.24
C GLY A 292 11.89 -18.48 -24.10
N VAL A 293 11.16 -17.81 -24.99
CA VAL A 293 9.71 -17.64 -24.91
C VAL A 293 9.01 -18.80 -25.62
N THR A 294 8.16 -19.54 -24.89
CA THR A 294 7.35 -20.67 -25.41
C THR A 294 6.17 -20.20 -26.28
N SER A 295 5.59 -21.10 -27.07
CA SER A 295 4.43 -20.76 -27.92
C SER A 295 3.19 -20.40 -27.09
N ALA A 296 2.32 -19.55 -27.64
CA ALA A 296 1.06 -19.15 -26.98
C ALA A 296 0.15 -20.35 -26.65
N ALA A 297 0.12 -21.38 -27.50
CA ALA A 297 -0.68 -22.58 -27.29
C ALA A 297 -0.13 -23.47 -26.16
N ASP A 298 1.20 -23.53 -26.03
CA ASP A 298 1.85 -24.28 -24.94
C ASP A 298 1.79 -23.52 -23.62
N TYR A 299 1.87 -22.19 -23.66
CA TYR A 299 1.62 -21.32 -22.51
C TYR A 299 0.16 -21.46 -21.99
N GLU A 300 -0.83 -21.53 -22.89
CA GLU A 300 -2.22 -21.85 -22.52
C GLU A 300 -2.35 -23.23 -21.88
N ALA A 301 -1.71 -24.26 -22.45
CA ALA A 301 -1.70 -25.61 -21.90
C ALA A 301 -1.05 -25.69 -20.50
N VAL A 302 0.08 -25.00 -20.31
CA VAL A 302 0.77 -24.89 -19.01
C VAL A 302 -0.11 -24.18 -17.98
N ASN A 303 -0.69 -23.02 -18.30
CA ASN A 303 -1.58 -22.30 -17.39
C ASN A 303 -2.81 -23.15 -17.01
N ALA A 304 -3.40 -23.89 -17.96
CA ALA A 304 -4.54 -24.76 -17.71
C ALA A 304 -4.17 -25.96 -16.81
N ALA A 305 -3.05 -26.62 -17.06
CA ALA A 305 -2.58 -27.73 -16.23
C ALA A 305 -2.23 -27.25 -14.80
N ILE A 306 -1.55 -26.12 -14.68
CA ILE A 306 -1.25 -25.46 -13.39
C ILE A 306 -2.54 -25.11 -12.64
N GLY A 307 -3.54 -24.52 -13.29
CA GLY A 307 -4.81 -24.17 -12.63
C GLY A 307 -5.52 -25.37 -12.02
N ARG A 308 -5.52 -26.51 -12.72
CA ARG A 308 -6.11 -27.77 -12.22
C ARG A 308 -5.28 -28.34 -11.07
N LEU A 309 -3.96 -28.36 -11.21
CA LEU A 309 -3.02 -28.78 -10.16
C LEU A 309 -3.20 -27.97 -8.87
N VAL A 310 -3.42 -26.65 -8.99
CA VAL A 310 -3.75 -25.76 -7.87
C VAL A 310 -5.13 -26.08 -7.28
N ALA A 311 -6.16 -26.23 -8.11
CA ALA A 311 -7.51 -26.56 -7.66
C ALA A 311 -7.58 -27.93 -6.93
N SER A 312 -6.58 -28.79 -7.12
CA SER A 312 -6.44 -30.06 -6.40
C SER A 312 -6.16 -29.88 -4.90
N VAL A 313 -5.36 -28.88 -4.51
CA VAL A 313 -4.77 -28.76 -3.16
C VAL A 313 -5.67 -27.99 -2.17
N PRO A 314 -5.65 -28.31 -0.85
CA PRO A 314 -6.52 -27.67 0.13
C PRO A 314 -6.28 -26.18 0.26
N LYS A 315 -7.38 -25.39 0.29
CA LYS A 315 -7.33 -23.94 0.31
C LYS A 315 -6.43 -23.36 1.43
N ALA A 316 -6.23 -24.01 2.58
CA ALA A 316 -5.29 -23.50 3.59
C ALA A 316 -3.80 -23.54 3.18
N THR A 317 -3.32 -24.68 2.64
CA THR A 317 -1.92 -24.87 2.20
C THR A 317 -1.54 -23.98 1.02
N VAL A 318 -2.55 -23.39 0.38
CA VAL A 318 -2.36 -22.27 -0.53
C VAL A 318 -1.66 -21.11 0.16
N MET A 319 -2.20 -20.62 1.29
CA MET A 319 -1.65 -19.45 2.01
C MET A 319 -0.25 -19.69 2.55
N ASP A 320 0.03 -20.88 3.05
CA ASP A 320 1.30 -21.19 3.71
C ASP A 320 2.51 -20.90 2.81
N VAL A 321 2.34 -21.02 1.49
CA VAL A 321 3.37 -20.80 0.46
C VAL A 321 3.65 -19.33 0.22
N TYR A 322 2.70 -18.55 -0.31
CA TYR A 322 2.94 -17.12 -0.58
C TYR A 322 3.14 -16.31 0.71
N ASN A 323 2.51 -16.66 1.84
CA ASN A 323 2.79 -16.02 3.14
C ASN A 323 4.20 -16.29 3.66
N SER A 324 4.90 -17.29 3.10
CA SER A 324 6.31 -17.55 3.42
C SER A 324 7.23 -16.88 2.41
N MET A 325 6.88 -16.85 1.12
CA MET A 325 7.64 -16.10 0.11
C MET A 325 7.61 -14.59 0.32
N ALA A 326 6.47 -14.01 0.70
CA ALA A 326 6.34 -12.58 1.00
C ALA A 326 7.20 -12.10 2.18
N LYS A 327 7.86 -13.02 2.92
CA LYS A 327 8.84 -12.69 3.98
C LYS A 327 10.29 -12.71 3.49
N VAL A 328 10.57 -13.44 2.40
CA VAL A 328 11.92 -13.58 1.83
C VAL A 328 12.11 -12.83 0.51
N VAL A 329 11.04 -12.55 -0.23
CA VAL A 329 11.05 -11.66 -1.41
C VAL A 329 10.50 -10.31 -0.98
N ASP A 330 11.38 -9.31 -0.85
CA ASP A 330 11.00 -7.93 -0.58
C ASP A 330 10.69 -7.13 -1.85
N SER A 331 10.19 -5.90 -1.67
CA SER A 331 9.75 -5.03 -2.77
C SER A 331 10.87 -4.47 -3.64
N THR A 332 12.14 -4.55 -3.24
CA THR A 332 13.26 -4.17 -4.13
C THR A 332 13.40 -5.18 -5.27
N VAL A 333 13.14 -6.46 -5.01
CA VAL A 333 13.12 -7.52 -6.03
C VAL A 333 11.94 -7.31 -6.98
N THR A 334 10.73 -7.08 -6.43
CA THR A 334 9.52 -6.85 -7.25
C THR A 334 9.68 -5.63 -8.14
N ASN A 335 10.20 -4.53 -7.60
CA ASN A 335 10.32 -3.27 -8.33
C ASN A 335 11.48 -3.33 -9.34
N ASN A 336 12.56 -4.06 -9.05
CA ASN A 336 13.63 -4.29 -10.03
C ASN A 336 13.13 -5.09 -11.24
N MET A 337 12.36 -6.16 -11.01
CA MET A 337 11.76 -6.93 -12.11
C MET A 337 10.67 -6.13 -12.83
N PHE A 338 9.92 -5.25 -12.14
CA PHE A 338 8.99 -4.31 -12.77
C PHE A 338 9.66 -3.24 -13.63
N SER A 339 10.87 -2.81 -13.29
CA SER A 339 11.61 -1.84 -14.12
C SER A 339 12.10 -2.36 -15.48
N LYS A 340 11.88 -3.65 -15.81
CA LYS A 340 12.50 -4.34 -16.96
C LYS A 340 11.56 -4.66 -18.13
N VAL A 341 10.26 -4.40 -18.01
CA VAL A 341 9.19 -4.90 -18.91
C VAL A 341 8.06 -3.85 -19.08
N ASN A 342 7.14 -3.99 -20.06
CA ASN A 342 6.19 -2.91 -20.43
C ASN A 342 4.99 -2.73 -19.47
N PRO A 343 4.87 -1.61 -18.71
CA PRO A 343 3.88 -1.48 -17.63
C PRO A 343 2.40 -1.72 -18.00
N LEU A 344 2.02 -1.53 -19.27
CA LEU A 344 0.66 -1.83 -19.74
C LEU A 344 0.39 -3.34 -19.81
N ASP A 345 1.37 -4.12 -20.24
CA ASP A 345 1.27 -5.58 -20.32
C ASP A 345 1.29 -6.23 -18.92
N ALA A 346 1.83 -5.53 -17.90
CA ALA A 346 1.65 -5.86 -16.47
C ALA A 346 0.18 -5.90 -16.10
N ILE A 347 -0.51 -4.78 -16.37
CA ILE A 347 -1.89 -4.53 -15.95
C ILE A 347 -2.84 -5.45 -16.73
N GLY A 348 -2.51 -5.78 -17.98
CA GLY A 348 -3.15 -6.85 -18.75
C GLY A 348 -3.02 -8.22 -18.08
N ALA A 349 -1.78 -8.68 -17.84
CA ALA A 349 -1.51 -9.97 -17.20
C ALA A 349 -2.17 -10.09 -15.81
N ALA A 350 -2.11 -9.02 -15.01
CA ALA A 350 -2.70 -8.90 -13.70
C ALA A 350 -4.21 -9.13 -13.70
N LYS A 351 -4.92 -8.41 -14.59
CA LYS A 351 -6.37 -8.50 -14.74
C LYS A 351 -6.80 -9.88 -15.22
N GLY A 352 -6.05 -10.48 -16.14
CA GLY A 352 -6.26 -11.86 -16.58
C GLY A 352 -6.14 -12.87 -15.43
N PHE A 353 -5.13 -12.72 -14.58
CA PHE A 353 -4.95 -13.61 -13.42
C PHE A 353 -6.00 -13.43 -12.34
N TYR A 354 -6.43 -12.20 -12.04
CA TYR A 354 -7.44 -12.00 -11.01
C TYR A 354 -8.78 -12.66 -11.36
N THR A 355 -9.14 -12.76 -12.64
CA THR A 355 -10.25 -13.60 -13.10
C THR A 355 -9.92 -15.10 -12.98
N PHE A 356 -8.71 -15.52 -13.37
CA PHE A 356 -8.29 -16.93 -13.32
C PHE A 356 -8.24 -17.52 -11.90
N LYS A 357 -7.68 -16.79 -10.93
CA LYS A 357 -7.56 -17.26 -9.54
C LYS A 357 -8.92 -17.57 -8.91
N ASP A 358 -9.97 -16.82 -9.26
CA ASP A 358 -11.29 -16.95 -8.65
C ASP A 358 -12.00 -18.23 -9.13
N VAL A 359 -11.77 -18.60 -10.39
CA VAL A 359 -12.21 -19.88 -10.98
C VAL A 359 -11.41 -21.06 -10.41
N VAL A 360 -10.09 -20.91 -10.27
CA VAL A 360 -9.21 -21.93 -9.67
C VAL A 360 -9.48 -22.15 -8.17
N GLU A 361 -9.95 -21.11 -7.47
CA GLU A 361 -10.39 -21.16 -6.08
C GLU A 361 -11.71 -21.93 -5.89
N GLU A 362 -12.60 -21.96 -6.89
CA GLU A 362 -13.96 -22.49 -6.74
C GLU A 362 -14.00 -23.97 -6.28
N PRO A 363 -13.29 -24.92 -6.91
CA PRO A 363 -13.26 -26.32 -6.46
C PRO A 363 -12.67 -26.50 -5.05
N GLN A 364 -11.75 -25.61 -4.65
CA GLN A 364 -11.10 -25.67 -3.33
C GLN A 364 -12.06 -25.37 -2.17
N LYS A 365 -13.24 -24.79 -2.44
CA LYS A 365 -14.30 -24.53 -1.45
C LYS A 365 -15.09 -25.78 -1.07
N ILE A 366 -15.15 -26.79 -1.95
CA ILE A 366 -16.10 -27.92 -1.86
C ILE A 366 -15.56 -29.09 -1.01
N LYS A 367 -14.23 -29.30 -0.97
CA LYS A 367 -13.57 -30.46 -0.32
C LYS A 367 -13.58 -30.44 1.24
N LYS A 368 -14.61 -29.90 1.89
CA LYS A 368 -14.58 -29.58 3.34
C LYS A 368 -15.30 -30.56 4.27
N ASP A 369 -16.22 -31.37 3.75
CA ASP A 369 -17.24 -32.04 4.57
C ASP A 369 -17.14 -33.58 4.64
N VAL A 370 -15.93 -34.17 4.48
CA VAL A 370 -15.73 -35.64 4.52
C VAL A 370 -14.63 -36.09 5.48
N MET A 371 -14.97 -36.23 6.77
CA MET A 371 -14.35 -37.19 7.71
C MET A 371 -15.30 -37.44 8.91
N PRO A 372 -15.52 -38.68 9.38
CA PRO A 372 -16.51 -38.98 10.42
C PRO A 372 -15.89 -39.21 11.82
N HIS A 373 -16.47 -38.64 12.88
CA HIS A 373 -16.27 -39.09 14.27
C HIS A 373 -17.53 -38.90 15.13
N LYS A 374 -17.70 -39.77 16.15
CA LYS A 374 -18.89 -39.84 17.02
C LYS A 374 -18.71 -39.09 18.36
N ASN A 375 -19.81 -38.47 18.79
CA ASN A 375 -20.30 -38.27 20.16
C ASN A 375 -19.49 -37.49 21.24
N GLN A 376 -20.20 -36.47 21.76
CA GLN A 376 -20.25 -36.00 23.17
C GLN A 376 -18.98 -35.31 23.74
N PHE A 377 -19.05 -34.39 24.72
CA PHE A 377 -20.17 -33.91 25.57
C PHE A 377 -20.55 -32.43 25.36
N ARG A 378 -21.62 -31.93 26.03
CA ARG A 378 -22.21 -30.60 25.80
C ARG A 378 -23.00 -30.05 27.00
N PHE A 379 -22.58 -28.89 27.53
CA PHE A 379 -23.34 -27.92 28.34
C PHE A 379 -22.60 -26.57 28.26
N GLY A 380 -23.21 -25.37 28.30
CA GLY A 380 -24.63 -25.02 28.23
C GLY A 380 -24.84 -23.50 28.09
N MET A 381 -25.83 -23.10 27.26
CA MET A 381 -26.38 -21.74 27.03
C MET A 381 -25.54 -20.62 26.35
N THR A 382 -26.22 -19.99 25.36
CA THR A 382 -26.14 -18.58 24.90
C THR A 382 -24.79 -17.95 24.45
N ASP A 383 -24.15 -18.54 23.43
CA ASP A 383 -23.41 -17.79 22.39
C ASP A 383 -23.42 -18.58 21.04
N ARG A 384 -23.05 -17.91 19.93
CA ARG A 384 -22.63 -18.41 18.60
C ARG A 384 -23.66 -19.12 17.71
N ARG A 385 -24.24 -18.35 16.78
CA ARG A 385 -24.70 -18.75 15.43
C ARG A 385 -24.88 -17.45 14.60
N LYS A 386 -24.37 -17.28 13.37
CA LYS A 386 -23.73 -18.19 12.40
C LYS A 386 -22.59 -17.53 11.59
N ASN A 387 -21.46 -18.24 11.50
CA ASN A 387 -20.61 -18.52 10.34
C ASN A 387 -20.69 -17.65 9.05
N LYS A 388 -19.53 -17.14 8.60
CA LYS A 388 -18.75 -17.68 7.44
C LYS A 388 -17.38 -16.98 7.25
N ARG A 389 -16.27 -17.75 7.35
CA ARG A 389 -14.95 -17.47 6.72
C ARG A 389 -14.82 -18.41 5.50
N PRO A 390 -14.31 -17.97 4.35
CA PRO A 390 -12.86 -18.06 4.08
C PRO A 390 -12.32 -16.76 3.42
N VAL A 391 -11.14 -16.20 3.70
CA VAL A 391 -9.78 -16.78 3.80
C VAL A 391 -9.27 -17.28 2.43
N ILE A 392 -8.06 -16.86 2.06
CA ILE A 392 -7.14 -17.38 1.02
C ILE A 392 -7.11 -16.77 -0.40
N ALA A 393 -5.89 -16.44 -0.89
CA ALA A 393 -5.41 -16.53 -2.28
C ALA A 393 -3.85 -16.53 -2.34
N SER A 394 -3.18 -17.61 -2.79
CA SER A 394 -1.70 -17.78 -2.57
C SER A 394 -0.95 -18.98 -3.24
N LEU A 395 -1.56 -19.79 -4.12
CA LEU A 395 -0.96 -21.02 -4.69
C LEU A 395 -1.11 -21.00 -6.20
N VAL A 396 -0.12 -20.48 -6.94
CA VAL A 396 0.06 -20.70 -8.40
C VAL A 396 1.53 -20.41 -8.73
N ALA A 397 2.50 -21.16 -8.17
CA ALA A 397 3.92 -20.79 -8.30
C ALA A 397 4.96 -21.93 -8.37
N PHE A 398 4.59 -23.21 -8.25
CA PHE A 398 5.58 -24.31 -8.14
C PHE A 398 5.56 -25.32 -9.30
N ALA A 399 5.38 -24.79 -10.51
CA ALA A 399 5.71 -25.49 -11.76
C ALA A 399 6.30 -24.49 -12.79
N LEU A 400 5.63 -23.34 -13.01
CA LEU A 400 6.23 -22.14 -13.62
C LEU A 400 7.12 -21.41 -12.61
N LEU A 401 8.19 -22.09 -12.18
CA LEU A 401 8.89 -21.87 -10.91
C LEU A 401 9.72 -20.59 -10.77
N GLY A 402 9.69 -19.74 -11.80
CA GLY A 402 10.49 -18.54 -11.89
C GLY A 402 9.70 -17.27 -11.55
N LEU A 403 9.46 -16.48 -12.59
CA LEU A 403 9.77 -15.04 -12.54
C LEU A 403 8.71 -14.15 -13.22
N SER A 404 7.53 -14.67 -13.48
CA SER A 404 6.41 -13.95 -14.11
C SER A 404 5.32 -13.52 -13.11
N TRP A 405 5.63 -13.50 -11.80
CA TRP A 405 4.63 -13.37 -10.73
C TRP A 405 4.73 -12.14 -9.81
N GLN A 406 5.32 -11.05 -10.32
CA GLN A 406 5.48 -9.79 -9.58
C GLN A 406 4.75 -8.58 -10.22
N TRP A 407 3.87 -8.83 -11.19
CA TRP A 407 3.32 -7.81 -12.11
C TRP A 407 1.89 -7.38 -11.83
N SER A 408 1.33 -7.85 -10.71
CA SER A 408 -0.11 -8.15 -10.66
C SER A 408 -0.79 -7.86 -9.32
N ALA A 409 -0.40 -6.78 -8.62
CA ALA A 409 -0.95 -6.49 -7.28
C ALA A 409 -1.26 -5.01 -6.95
N THR A 410 -1.08 -4.06 -7.86
CA THR A 410 -1.29 -2.61 -7.62
C THR A 410 -2.64 -2.07 -8.11
N CYS A 411 -3.58 -2.93 -8.53
CA CYS A 411 -4.88 -2.52 -9.08
C CYS A 411 -6.08 -3.09 -8.30
N PHE A 412 -6.35 -2.49 -7.14
CA PHE A 412 -7.64 -2.45 -6.41
C PHE A 412 -8.43 -3.77 -6.22
N GLY A 413 -8.27 -4.39 -5.05
CA GLY A 413 -9.20 -5.42 -4.55
C GLY A 413 -10.46 -4.85 -3.87
N LYS A 414 -11.27 -5.72 -3.24
CA LYS A 414 -12.34 -5.30 -2.31
C LYS A 414 -12.44 -6.18 -1.06
N LYS A 415 -11.98 -5.60 0.05
CA LYS A 415 -12.39 -5.83 1.45
C LYS A 415 -12.27 -7.25 2.05
N ALA A 416 -11.09 -7.56 2.58
CA ALA A 416 -10.95 -8.27 3.85
C ALA A 416 -9.97 -7.47 4.76
N SER A 417 -10.24 -7.43 6.06
CA SER A 417 -9.52 -6.73 7.15
C SER A 417 -8.08 -6.25 6.86
N LYS A 418 -7.84 -4.94 7.03
CA LYS A 418 -6.51 -4.31 7.05
C LYS A 418 -5.75 -4.77 8.30
N GLU A 419 -4.56 -5.35 8.13
CA GLU A 419 -3.55 -5.45 9.19
C GLU A 419 -2.18 -5.19 8.56
N LEU A 420 -1.73 -3.94 8.68
CA LEU A 420 -0.35 -3.54 8.40
C LEU A 420 0.63 -4.41 9.21
N PRO A 421 1.90 -4.55 8.78
CA PRO A 421 2.91 -5.24 9.57
C PRO A 421 2.95 -4.69 10.99
N ALA A 422 3.04 -5.61 11.95
CA ALA A 422 2.82 -5.39 13.38
C ALA A 422 3.90 -4.50 14.01
N ASP A 423 3.75 -3.20 13.80
CA ASP A 423 4.51 -2.15 14.45
C ASP A 423 3.68 -1.57 15.60
N ASP A 424 4.00 -2.00 16.82
CA ASP A 424 3.38 -1.45 18.03
C ASP A 424 3.75 0.02 18.27
N LYS A 425 4.79 0.56 17.62
CA LYS A 425 5.11 1.99 17.73
C LYS A 425 4.14 2.87 16.95
N ALA A 426 3.52 2.38 15.88
CA ALA A 426 2.50 3.13 15.14
C ALA A 426 1.15 3.23 15.89
N LYS A 427 1.01 2.59 17.05
CA LYS A 427 -0.25 2.59 17.81
C LYS A 427 -0.36 3.80 18.74
N ILE A 428 -1.57 4.36 18.85
CA ILE A 428 -1.89 5.48 19.73
C ILE A 428 -1.77 5.03 21.20
N ILE A 429 -0.79 5.56 21.93
CA ILE A 429 -0.56 5.29 23.36
C ILE A 429 -1.46 6.20 24.21
N SER A 430 -1.50 7.49 23.88
CA SER A 430 -2.35 8.51 24.49
C SER A 430 -2.79 9.54 23.45
N LEU A 431 -3.91 10.20 23.75
CA LEU A 431 -4.44 11.35 23.03
C LEU A 431 -5.04 12.30 24.07
N VAL A 432 -4.65 13.58 24.04
CA VAL A 432 -5.10 14.62 24.97
C VAL A 432 -5.54 15.84 24.18
N GLY A 433 -6.73 16.35 24.44
CA GLY A 433 -7.18 17.67 23.96
C GLY A 433 -6.92 18.75 25.01
N ARG A 434 -6.60 19.97 24.59
CA ARG A 434 -6.50 21.15 25.46
C ARG A 434 -7.03 22.42 24.78
N GLU A 435 -7.43 23.39 25.61
CA GLU A 435 -7.83 24.73 25.16
C GLU A 435 -6.58 25.60 25.05
N VAL A 436 -6.35 26.16 23.87
CA VAL A 436 -5.33 27.18 23.58
C VAL A 436 -6.02 28.42 23.00
N VAL A 437 -5.26 29.42 22.53
CA VAL A 437 -5.80 30.71 22.07
C VAL A 437 -5.31 31.01 20.65
N ASP A 438 -6.21 31.45 19.78
CA ASP A 438 -5.91 31.86 18.41
C ASP A 438 -5.36 33.29 18.30
N SER A 439 -4.92 33.65 17.10
CA SER A 439 -4.36 34.95 16.73
C SER A 439 -5.29 36.16 16.90
N ARG A 440 -6.57 35.95 17.26
CA ARG A 440 -7.55 36.99 17.58
C ARG A 440 -7.90 37.03 19.07
N GLY A 441 -7.27 36.19 19.89
CA GLY A 441 -7.52 36.07 21.32
C GLY A 441 -8.70 35.17 21.68
N ASN A 442 -9.27 34.42 20.73
CA ASN A 442 -10.36 33.49 21.01
C ASN A 442 -9.84 32.09 21.34
N PRO A 443 -10.53 31.32 22.19
CA PRO A 443 -10.15 29.93 22.45
C PRO A 443 -10.20 29.07 21.19
N THR A 444 -9.31 28.07 21.10
CA THR A 444 -9.38 27.00 20.11
C THR A 444 -8.80 25.70 20.67
N VAL A 445 -8.93 24.62 19.90
CA VAL A 445 -8.59 23.25 20.31
C VAL A 445 -7.22 22.85 19.77
N GLU A 446 -6.32 22.47 20.68
CA GLU A 446 -5.14 21.65 20.35
C GLU A 446 -5.41 20.19 20.72
N ALA A 447 -4.97 19.27 19.87
CA ALA A 447 -4.82 17.84 20.19
C ALA A 447 -3.35 17.44 20.22
N GLU A 448 -2.98 16.64 21.22
CA GLU A 448 -1.67 16.05 21.41
C GLU A 448 -1.78 14.53 21.43
N LEU A 449 -1.17 13.87 20.44
CA LEU A 449 -1.23 12.43 20.22
C LEU A 449 0.17 11.84 20.43
N THR A 450 0.30 10.81 21.26
CA THR A 450 1.58 10.11 21.48
C THR A 450 1.53 8.68 20.96
N THR A 451 2.59 8.29 20.24
CA THR A 451 2.85 6.92 19.76
C THR A 451 4.23 6.45 20.22
N GLY A 452 4.68 5.27 19.80
CA GLY A 452 6.06 4.81 20.03
C GLY A 452 7.13 5.53 19.18
N TYR A 453 6.74 6.47 18.32
CA TYR A 453 7.64 7.35 17.57
C TYR A 453 7.85 8.72 18.24
N GLY A 454 6.90 9.18 19.07
CA GLY A 454 6.98 10.49 19.71
C GLY A 454 5.60 11.09 19.98
N THR A 455 5.56 12.41 20.18
CA THR A 455 4.36 13.19 20.49
C THR A 455 4.11 14.24 19.41
N PHE A 456 2.92 14.21 18.83
CA PHE A 456 2.51 15.01 17.67
C PHE A 456 1.36 15.93 18.10
N ARG A 457 1.55 17.25 17.92
CA ARG A 457 0.53 18.26 18.22
C ARG A 457 -0.14 18.77 16.96
N ALA A 458 -1.39 19.19 17.06
CA ALA A 458 -2.08 19.92 16.02
C ALA A 458 -3.13 20.87 16.61
N ILE A 459 -3.18 22.09 16.08
CA ILE A 459 -4.09 23.16 16.53
C ILE A 459 -5.02 23.56 15.39
N VAL A 460 -6.31 23.70 15.68
CA VAL A 460 -7.33 24.03 14.68
C VAL A 460 -7.56 25.54 14.59
N PRO A 461 -7.62 26.14 13.37
CA PRO A 461 -8.00 27.54 13.19
C PRO A 461 -9.52 27.76 13.34
N SER A 462 -9.94 28.99 13.69
CA SER A 462 -11.34 29.41 13.85
C SER A 462 -11.82 30.33 12.72
N GLY A 463 -13.10 30.24 12.36
CA GLY A 463 -13.75 31.09 11.34
C GLY A 463 -14.26 32.43 11.88
N ALA A 464 -14.68 33.33 10.98
CA ALA A 464 -15.47 34.53 11.31
C ALA A 464 -16.91 34.36 10.83
N SER A 465 -17.11 34.11 9.52
CA SER A 465 -18.35 33.56 8.99
C SER A 465 -18.61 32.15 9.54
N THR A 466 -19.89 31.83 9.73
CA THR A 466 -20.37 30.48 10.07
C THR A 466 -21.44 30.08 9.07
N GLY A 467 -21.03 29.67 7.87
CA GLY A 467 -21.93 29.23 6.81
C GLY A 467 -22.80 28.04 7.25
N ILE A 468 -24.08 28.05 6.87
CA ILE A 468 -25.07 27.03 7.28
C ILE A 468 -24.78 25.62 6.74
N TYR A 469 -23.78 25.50 5.86
CA TYR A 469 -23.33 24.27 5.22
C TYR A 469 -21.99 23.73 5.77
N GLU A 470 -21.26 24.50 6.58
CA GLU A 470 -19.97 24.06 7.18
C GLU A 470 -20.15 22.89 8.17
N ALA A 471 -19.06 22.15 8.41
CA ALA A 471 -18.93 21.30 9.58
C ALA A 471 -18.82 22.19 10.84
N LEU A 472 -19.71 21.95 11.79
CA LEU A 472 -19.99 22.89 12.88
C LEU A 472 -18.94 22.82 13.99
N GLU A 473 -18.37 23.98 14.32
CA GLU A 473 -17.50 24.12 15.49
C GLU A 473 -18.30 24.00 16.79
N LEU A 474 -17.82 23.20 17.75
CA LEU A 474 -18.45 23.11 19.06
C LEU A 474 -17.85 24.14 20.04
N ARG A 475 -18.66 25.16 20.36
CA ARG A 475 -18.38 26.21 21.35
C ARG A 475 -19.14 26.00 22.67
N ASP A 476 -18.63 26.58 23.75
CA ASP A 476 -19.17 26.46 25.10
C ASP A 476 -20.46 27.27 25.30
N GLY A 477 -20.55 28.47 24.72
CA GLY A 477 -21.59 29.43 25.06
C GLY A 477 -21.45 29.98 26.47
N GLY A 478 -22.42 30.78 26.92
CA GLY A 478 -22.39 31.42 28.23
C GLY A 478 -21.35 32.56 28.32
N SER A 479 -20.85 32.83 29.53
CA SER A 479 -20.04 34.03 29.82
C SER A 479 -18.54 33.89 29.51
N ARG A 480 -17.96 32.69 29.57
CA ARG A 480 -16.50 32.51 29.42
C ARG A 480 -16.08 32.82 27.98
N TYR A 481 -15.11 33.71 27.80
CA TYR A 481 -14.69 34.24 26.49
C TYR A 481 -15.85 34.74 25.62
N LYS A 482 -16.85 35.42 26.22
CA LYS A 482 -18.08 35.87 25.53
C LYS A 482 -18.86 34.74 24.83
N GLY A 483 -18.70 33.50 25.30
CA GLY A 483 -19.30 32.28 24.74
C GLY A 483 -18.36 31.47 23.85
N ALA A 484 -17.20 32.00 23.49
CA ALA A 484 -16.24 31.36 22.58
C ALA A 484 -15.36 30.27 23.23
N GLY A 485 -15.58 29.87 24.48
CA GLY A 485 -14.86 28.73 25.08
C GLY A 485 -15.00 27.42 24.28
N VAL A 486 -14.06 26.48 24.43
CA VAL A 486 -14.07 25.18 23.72
C VAL A 486 -13.93 23.98 24.67
N THR A 487 -14.22 24.14 25.96
CA THR A 487 -14.10 23.05 26.95
C THR A 487 -14.99 21.85 26.64
N LYS A 488 -16.15 22.03 25.98
CA LYS A 488 -16.96 20.93 25.43
C LYS A 488 -16.20 20.11 24.39
N ALA A 489 -15.58 20.75 23.40
CA ALA A 489 -14.80 20.08 22.34
C ALA A 489 -13.57 19.36 22.93
N VAL A 490 -12.85 20.03 23.83
CA VAL A 490 -11.72 19.46 24.59
C VAL A 490 -12.16 18.24 25.42
N LYS A 491 -13.32 18.31 26.09
CA LYS A 491 -13.91 17.18 26.83
C LYS A 491 -14.32 16.04 25.88
N ASN A 492 -14.80 16.33 24.67
CA ASN A 492 -15.13 15.31 23.68
C ASN A 492 -13.87 14.55 23.20
N ILE A 493 -12.74 15.24 22.98
CA ILE A 493 -11.45 14.57 22.71
C ILE A 493 -11.10 13.65 23.88
N ASN A 494 -10.99 14.20 25.09
CA ASN A 494 -10.46 13.50 26.26
C ASN A 494 -11.35 12.34 26.76
N SER A 495 -12.68 12.51 26.72
CA SER A 495 -13.64 11.55 27.31
C SER A 495 -14.34 10.64 26.30
N ILE A 496 -14.35 10.98 25.00
CA ILE A 496 -15.09 10.20 23.98
C ILE A 496 -14.14 9.67 22.89
N ILE A 497 -13.29 10.51 22.31
CA ILE A 497 -12.43 10.12 21.19
C ILE A 497 -11.22 9.31 21.69
N ALA A 498 -10.44 9.83 22.64
CA ALA A 498 -9.21 9.19 23.12
C ALA A 498 -9.42 7.75 23.65
N PRO A 499 -10.46 7.42 24.44
CA PRO A 499 -10.71 6.04 24.88
C PRO A 499 -11.13 5.08 23.75
N LYS A 500 -11.48 5.59 22.56
CA LYS A 500 -11.91 4.81 21.39
C LYS A 500 -10.84 4.73 20.29
N LEU A 501 -9.85 5.62 20.31
CA LEU A 501 -8.70 5.59 19.39
C LEU A 501 -7.45 4.92 19.99
N LYS A 502 -7.33 4.83 21.32
CA LYS A 502 -6.18 4.17 21.97
C LYS A 502 -5.96 2.75 21.42
N GLY A 503 -4.71 2.44 21.06
CA GLY A 503 -4.29 1.16 20.47
C GLY A 503 -4.55 1.01 18.97
N LYS A 504 -5.21 1.97 18.30
CA LYS A 504 -5.31 1.99 16.83
C LYS A 504 -4.04 2.52 16.18
N ASP A 505 -3.80 2.09 14.94
CA ASP A 505 -2.64 2.46 14.12
C ASP A 505 -2.84 3.82 13.43
N VAL A 506 -1.95 4.78 13.66
CA VAL A 506 -2.03 6.15 13.11
C VAL A 506 -1.89 6.20 11.59
N ARG A 507 -1.27 5.19 10.97
CA ARG A 507 -1.12 5.13 9.51
C ARG A 507 -2.48 5.07 8.81
N LEU A 508 -3.49 4.48 9.46
CA LEU A 508 -4.83 4.26 8.90
C LEU A 508 -5.74 5.52 8.89
N GLN A 509 -5.23 6.67 8.44
CA GLN A 509 -5.91 7.98 8.42
C GLN A 509 -7.42 7.89 8.09
N ARG A 510 -7.78 7.32 6.93
CA ARG A 510 -9.17 7.17 6.48
C ARG A 510 -10.03 6.36 7.44
N GLU A 511 -9.49 5.36 8.14
CA GLU A 511 -10.26 4.62 9.14
C GLU A 511 -10.55 5.46 10.39
N LEU A 512 -9.56 6.23 10.84
CA LEU A 512 -9.66 7.03 12.05
C LEU A 512 -10.63 8.19 11.82
N ASP A 513 -10.55 8.84 10.66
CA ASP A 513 -11.50 9.87 10.23
C ASP A 513 -12.92 9.29 10.04
N ASP A 514 -13.09 8.23 9.24
CA ASP A 514 -14.40 7.58 9.02
C ASP A 514 -15.03 7.11 10.35
N PHE A 515 -14.22 6.64 11.31
CA PHE A 515 -14.69 6.21 12.62
C PHE A 515 -15.10 7.38 13.53
N MET A 516 -14.32 8.47 13.57
CA MET A 516 -14.71 9.67 14.30
C MET A 516 -15.99 10.28 13.74
N VAL A 517 -16.03 10.53 12.44
CA VAL A 517 -17.13 11.23 11.76
C VAL A 517 -18.40 10.38 11.70
N GLN A 518 -18.31 9.14 11.22
CA GLN A 518 -19.49 8.32 10.93
C GLN A 518 -19.90 7.36 12.05
N LYS A 519 -19.14 7.23 13.15
CA LYS A 519 -19.43 6.23 14.22
C LYS A 519 -19.38 6.82 15.63
N LEU A 520 -18.49 7.77 15.92
CA LEU A 520 -18.46 8.46 17.23
C LEU A 520 -19.36 9.70 17.25
N ASP A 521 -19.30 10.53 16.21
CA ASP A 521 -20.24 11.63 16.00
C ASP A 521 -21.57 11.10 15.41
N GLY A 522 -21.59 10.84 14.11
CA GLY A 522 -22.75 10.27 13.39
C GLY A 522 -23.89 11.25 13.09
N THR A 523 -23.71 12.56 13.31
CA THR A 523 -24.68 13.58 12.89
C THR A 523 -24.72 13.71 11.37
N GLN A 524 -25.88 14.01 10.81
CA GLN A 524 -26.09 14.19 9.38
C GLN A 524 -27.04 15.37 9.11
N ASN A 525 -26.86 16.01 7.96
CA ASN A 525 -27.81 16.91 7.31
C ASN A 525 -27.87 16.57 5.81
N ASP A 526 -28.71 17.27 5.04
CA ASP A 526 -28.88 17.02 3.60
C ASP A 526 -27.56 17.17 2.81
N TRP A 527 -26.60 17.91 3.36
CA TRP A 527 -25.29 18.19 2.77
C TRP A 527 -24.14 17.30 3.26
N GLY A 528 -24.37 16.37 4.20
CA GLY A 528 -23.34 15.41 4.65
C GLY A 528 -23.27 15.23 6.16
N TYR A 529 -22.04 15.20 6.70
CA TYR A 529 -21.77 15.03 8.13
C TYR A 529 -21.31 16.38 8.75
N PRO A 530 -22.20 17.14 9.41
CA PRO A 530 -21.85 18.43 10.03
C PRO A 530 -21.04 18.30 11.32
N LYS A 531 -20.77 17.08 11.83
CA LYS A 531 -19.87 16.81 12.97
C LYS A 531 -20.29 17.54 14.27
N ALA A 532 -21.59 17.79 14.41
CA ALA A 532 -22.16 18.76 15.35
C ALA A 532 -22.22 18.28 16.82
N LYS A 533 -21.98 17.00 17.09
CA LYS A 533 -22.08 16.38 18.42
C LYS A 533 -20.73 16.30 19.12
N LEU A 534 -19.66 16.01 18.37
CA LEU A 534 -18.29 16.06 18.86
C LEU A 534 -17.67 17.45 18.66
N GLY A 535 -18.03 18.14 17.59
CA GLY A 535 -17.43 19.38 17.10
C GLY A 535 -16.42 19.11 15.98
N ALA A 536 -16.52 19.85 14.87
CA ALA A 536 -15.54 19.79 13.78
C ALA A 536 -14.12 20.12 14.25
N ASN A 537 -13.98 21.06 15.20
CA ASN A 537 -12.72 21.37 15.88
C ASN A 537 -12.15 20.18 16.68
N ALA A 538 -12.99 19.41 17.38
CA ALA A 538 -12.56 18.23 18.11
C ALA A 538 -12.07 17.11 17.18
N ILE A 539 -12.76 16.88 16.04
CA ILE A 539 -12.38 15.84 15.08
C ILE A 539 -11.13 16.25 14.30
N LEU A 540 -11.07 17.48 13.78
CA LEU A 540 -9.96 17.91 12.95
C LEU A 540 -8.63 17.95 13.71
N ALA A 541 -8.61 18.44 14.95
CA ALA A 541 -7.38 18.47 15.76
C ALA A 541 -6.76 17.07 15.87
N VAL A 542 -7.60 16.05 16.13
CA VAL A 542 -7.18 14.65 16.19
C VAL A 542 -6.77 14.13 14.80
N SER A 543 -7.53 14.47 13.76
CA SER A 543 -7.25 14.08 12.35
C SER A 543 -5.89 14.58 11.85
N MET A 544 -5.52 15.83 12.17
CA MET A 544 -4.22 16.44 11.87
C MET A 544 -3.08 15.80 12.68
N ALA A 545 -3.28 15.56 13.98
CA ALA A 545 -2.29 14.92 14.84
C ALA A 545 -2.02 13.46 14.44
N VAL A 546 -3.07 12.73 14.02
CA VAL A 546 -2.96 11.41 13.38
C VAL A 546 -2.14 11.48 12.09
N CYS A 547 -2.39 12.46 11.22
CA CYS A 547 -1.68 12.61 9.95
C CYS A 547 -0.17 12.85 10.16
N ARG A 548 0.20 13.70 11.13
CA ARG A 548 1.60 13.91 11.55
C ARG A 548 2.25 12.64 12.09
N ALA A 549 1.55 11.90 12.94
CA ALA A 549 2.05 10.63 13.47
C ALA A 549 2.17 9.54 12.39
N GLY A 550 1.29 9.56 11.39
CA GLY A 550 1.35 8.71 10.20
C GLY A 550 2.58 8.98 9.34
N ALA A 551 2.91 10.26 9.10
CA ALA A 551 4.10 10.66 8.35
C ALA A 551 5.38 10.13 9.00
N GLU A 552 5.54 10.34 10.32
CA GLU A 552 6.69 9.83 11.08
C GLU A 552 6.74 8.29 11.11
N ALA A 553 5.60 7.60 11.21
CA ALA A 553 5.53 6.14 11.13
C ALA A 553 5.90 5.56 9.75
N PHE A 554 6.01 6.39 8.71
CA PHE A 554 6.61 6.06 7.41
C PHE A 554 8.01 6.67 7.21
N GLY A 555 8.51 7.48 8.16
CA GLY A 555 9.75 8.25 8.02
C GLY A 555 9.68 9.28 6.90
N LEU A 556 8.52 9.89 6.67
CA LEU A 556 8.27 10.88 5.63
C LEU A 556 8.00 12.26 6.23
N GLN A 557 8.34 13.30 5.47
CA GLN A 557 7.90 14.66 5.78
C GLN A 557 6.37 14.76 5.61
N LEU A 558 5.72 15.70 6.29
CA LEU A 558 4.25 15.77 6.29
C LEU A 558 3.69 16.03 4.88
N PHE A 559 4.28 16.94 4.10
CA PHE A 559 3.90 17.12 2.68
C PHE A 559 4.14 15.86 1.82
N GLU A 560 5.22 15.10 2.09
CA GLU A 560 5.51 13.86 1.36
C GLU A 560 4.37 12.84 1.59
N TYR A 561 4.01 12.63 2.87
CA TYR A 561 2.96 11.72 3.30
C TYR A 561 1.56 12.15 2.82
N ILE A 562 1.21 13.44 2.89
CA ILE A 562 -0.06 13.96 2.33
C ILE A 562 -0.13 13.69 0.82
N GLY A 563 0.99 13.88 0.11
CA GLY A 563 1.05 13.62 -1.33
C GLY A 563 1.00 12.14 -1.71
N GLU A 564 1.43 11.24 -0.83
CA GLU A 564 1.26 9.80 -0.98
C GLU A 564 -0.17 9.36 -0.63
N LEU A 565 -0.78 9.85 0.47
CA LEU A 565 -2.19 9.61 0.82
C LEU A 565 -3.15 10.00 -0.32
N LYS A 566 -2.86 11.12 -1.01
CA LYS A 566 -3.55 11.55 -2.23
C LYS A 566 -3.45 10.52 -3.36
N GLU A 567 -2.23 10.07 -3.68
CA GLU A 567 -1.97 9.23 -4.86
C GLU A 567 -2.36 7.77 -4.67
N THR A 568 -2.11 7.19 -3.50
CA THR A 568 -2.57 5.85 -3.15
C THR A 568 -4.07 5.81 -2.81
N LYS A 569 -4.73 6.98 -2.74
CA LYS A 569 -6.12 7.15 -2.30
C LYS A 569 -6.35 6.50 -0.93
N PHE A 570 -5.45 6.82 0.00
CA PHE A 570 -5.38 6.29 1.38
C PHE A 570 -5.07 4.78 1.49
N ASP A 571 -4.64 4.13 0.39
CA ASP A 571 -4.07 2.79 0.47
C ASP A 571 -2.61 2.86 0.94
N VAL A 572 -2.45 2.74 2.25
CA VAL A 572 -1.17 2.84 2.94
C VAL A 572 -0.19 1.71 2.61
N GLU A 573 -0.65 0.60 2.05
CA GLU A 573 0.21 -0.50 1.60
C GLU A 573 0.88 -0.18 0.24
N GLN A 574 0.41 0.85 -0.48
CA GLN A 574 0.98 1.34 -1.73
C GLN A 574 1.93 2.54 -1.57
N ILE A 575 2.24 2.94 -0.33
CA ILE A 575 3.14 4.07 -0.03
C ILE A 575 4.59 3.63 -0.23
N ASP A 576 5.24 4.21 -1.23
CA ASP A 576 6.67 3.97 -1.50
C ASP A 576 7.46 5.17 -0.97
N VAL A 577 8.05 5.00 0.22
CA VAL A 577 8.88 6.00 0.90
C VAL A 577 10.04 6.49 0.03
N GLN A 578 10.56 5.64 -0.86
CA GLN A 578 11.66 5.96 -1.77
C GLN A 578 11.17 6.67 -3.05
N ARG A 579 9.93 6.42 -3.50
CA ARG A 579 9.24 7.26 -4.50
C ARG A 579 8.98 8.65 -3.93
N ALA A 580 8.34 8.72 -2.76
CA ALA A 580 7.92 9.97 -2.12
C ALA A 580 9.08 10.96 -1.96
N ARG A 581 10.20 10.53 -1.39
CA ARG A 581 11.41 11.35 -1.20
C ARG A 581 12.13 11.77 -2.49
N ARG A 582 11.83 11.16 -3.64
CA ARG A 582 12.41 11.52 -4.96
C ARG A 582 11.43 12.27 -5.85
N LYS A 583 10.21 12.50 -5.40
CA LYS A 583 9.13 13.10 -6.18
C LYS A 583 9.26 14.62 -6.21
N THR A 584 9.07 15.20 -7.39
CA THR A 584 9.00 16.66 -7.55
C THR A 584 7.60 17.15 -7.15
N TYR A 585 7.51 17.96 -6.10
CA TYR A 585 6.27 18.59 -5.65
C TYR A 585 6.14 20.00 -6.25
N LYS A 586 4.90 20.48 -6.44
CA LYS A 586 4.63 21.83 -6.97
C LYS A 586 4.53 22.82 -5.80
N MET A 587 5.50 23.71 -5.67
CA MET A 587 5.41 24.83 -4.72
C MET A 587 4.25 25.76 -5.11
N PRO A 588 3.46 26.26 -4.13
CA PRO A 588 2.32 27.12 -4.43
C PRO A 588 2.73 28.57 -4.71
N VAL A 589 1.97 29.27 -5.56
CA VAL A 589 1.98 30.74 -5.57
C VAL A 589 1.25 31.21 -4.31
N PRO A 590 1.87 32.06 -3.48
CA PRO A 590 1.19 32.67 -2.34
C PRO A 590 0.28 33.80 -2.80
N MET A 591 -1.04 33.63 -2.63
CA MET A 591 -2.00 34.72 -2.64
C MET A 591 -1.91 35.43 -1.28
N MET A 592 -1.47 36.69 -1.28
CA MET A 592 -1.27 37.45 -0.04
C MET A 592 -2.32 38.55 0.10
N ASN A 593 -3.22 38.42 1.07
CA ASN A 593 -4.14 39.49 1.49
C ASN A 593 -3.32 40.69 2.00
N VAL A 594 -3.55 41.87 1.41
CA VAL A 594 -2.78 43.10 1.70
C VAL A 594 -3.64 44.34 1.95
N ILE A 595 -4.91 44.35 1.53
CA ILE A 595 -5.92 45.36 1.92
C ILE A 595 -7.20 44.63 2.34
N ASN A 596 -7.72 44.96 3.52
CA ASN A 596 -8.96 44.41 4.08
C ASN A 596 -10.14 45.39 3.96
N GLY A 597 -11.32 44.84 3.71
CA GLY A 597 -12.62 45.48 3.81
C GLY A 597 -13.63 44.55 4.49
N GLY A 598 -14.86 44.47 3.98
CA GLY A 598 -15.89 43.51 4.42
C GLY A 598 -16.09 43.47 5.93
N ARG A 599 -16.12 42.26 6.51
CA ARG A 599 -16.13 42.08 7.98
C ARG A 599 -14.74 42.16 8.63
N HIS A 600 -13.66 42.10 7.83
CA HIS A 600 -12.27 42.11 8.32
C HIS A 600 -11.73 43.53 8.64
N ALA A 601 -12.45 44.60 8.30
CA ALA A 601 -12.07 45.99 8.59
C ALA A 601 -13.26 46.92 8.87
N GLY A 602 -13.03 47.93 9.72
CA GLY A 602 -14.01 48.99 10.07
C GLY A 602 -14.05 50.20 9.13
N ASN A 603 -13.53 50.07 7.91
CA ASN A 603 -13.59 51.06 6.83
C ASN A 603 -14.91 50.95 6.03
N ALA A 604 -15.14 51.83 5.05
CA ALA A 604 -16.30 51.74 4.16
C ALA A 604 -16.25 50.57 3.15
N LEU A 605 -15.05 50.06 2.85
CA LEU A 605 -14.81 49.05 1.81
C LEU A 605 -15.67 47.77 2.01
N PRO A 606 -16.56 47.42 1.05
CA PRO A 606 -17.48 46.29 1.20
C PRO A 606 -16.85 44.95 0.81
N MET A 607 -16.05 44.89 -0.27
CA MET A 607 -15.25 43.70 -0.63
C MET A 607 -14.29 43.34 0.51
N GLN A 608 -14.13 42.04 0.80
CA GLN A 608 -13.46 41.59 2.01
C GLN A 608 -11.93 41.64 1.93
N GLU A 609 -11.31 41.21 0.82
CA GLU A 609 -9.85 41.17 0.68
C GLU A 609 -9.36 41.50 -0.73
N PHE A 610 -8.25 42.23 -0.80
CA PHE A 610 -7.49 42.46 -2.02
C PHE A 610 -6.12 41.82 -1.85
N MET A 611 -5.76 40.95 -2.79
CA MET A 611 -4.60 40.08 -2.72
C MET A 611 -3.61 40.35 -3.85
N ILE A 612 -2.32 40.20 -3.54
CA ILE A 612 -1.24 40.15 -4.53
C ILE A 612 -0.78 38.71 -4.77
N ALA A 613 -0.50 38.38 -6.03
CA ALA A 613 -0.12 37.05 -6.50
C ALA A 613 1.17 37.12 -7.33
N PRO A 614 2.35 36.79 -6.77
CA PRO A 614 3.65 36.87 -7.48
C PRO A 614 3.88 35.76 -8.52
N THR A 615 2.96 35.59 -9.47
CA THR A 615 2.95 34.49 -10.46
C THR A 615 4.13 34.47 -11.43
N GLY A 616 4.83 35.60 -11.62
CA GLY A 616 6.05 35.71 -12.43
C GLY A 616 7.35 35.38 -11.68
N ALA A 617 7.29 34.96 -10.42
CA ALA A 617 8.44 34.51 -9.66
C ALA A 617 8.90 33.09 -10.07
N LYS A 618 10.21 32.84 -10.07
CA LYS A 618 10.82 31.56 -10.47
C LYS A 618 10.95 30.56 -9.32
N SER A 619 10.63 30.97 -8.09
CA SER A 619 10.67 30.13 -6.89
C SER A 619 9.77 30.68 -5.80
N PHE A 620 9.38 29.86 -4.82
CA PHE A 620 8.62 30.32 -3.64
C PHE A 620 9.38 31.40 -2.85
N LYS A 621 10.72 31.29 -2.78
CA LYS A 621 11.59 32.30 -2.14
C LYS A 621 11.52 33.66 -2.84
N GLU A 622 11.56 33.69 -4.17
CA GLU A 622 11.39 34.93 -4.94
C GLU A 622 9.96 35.48 -4.80
N ALA A 623 8.94 34.61 -4.79
CA ALA A 623 7.55 35.02 -4.57
C ALA A 623 7.33 35.65 -3.19
N LEU A 624 7.94 35.07 -2.15
CA LEU A 624 7.89 35.60 -0.78
C LEU A 624 8.62 36.93 -0.64
N GLN A 625 9.79 37.07 -1.27
CA GLN A 625 10.53 38.33 -1.33
C GLN A 625 9.69 39.43 -2.00
N ILE A 626 9.22 39.20 -3.24
CA ILE A 626 8.41 40.16 -4.00
C ILE A 626 7.16 40.55 -3.21
N GLY A 627 6.44 39.59 -2.64
CA GLY A 627 5.24 39.90 -1.84
C GLY A 627 5.55 40.75 -0.60
N SER A 628 6.69 40.55 0.05
CA SER A 628 7.14 41.38 1.18
C SER A 628 7.57 42.79 0.74
N GLU A 629 8.28 42.93 -0.37
CA GLU A 629 8.71 44.22 -0.93
C GLU A 629 7.51 45.06 -1.38
N VAL A 630 6.54 44.46 -2.07
CA VAL A 630 5.27 45.10 -2.46
C VAL A 630 4.45 45.49 -1.23
N TYR A 631 4.37 44.64 -0.21
CA TYR A 631 3.65 44.96 1.04
C TYR A 631 4.26 46.15 1.79
N HIS A 632 5.59 46.27 1.83
CA HIS A 632 6.24 47.43 2.45
C HIS A 632 6.10 48.70 1.60
N SER A 633 6.12 48.59 0.28
CA SER A 633 5.83 49.73 -0.63
C SER A 633 4.38 50.20 -0.46
N LEU A 634 3.42 49.28 -0.40
CA LEU A 634 2.02 49.57 -0.09
C LEU A 634 1.87 50.23 1.28
N GLN A 635 2.63 49.80 2.29
CA GLN A 635 2.62 50.45 3.60
C GLN A 635 3.06 51.92 3.53
N ALA A 636 4.00 52.26 2.66
CA ALA A 636 4.41 53.66 2.43
C ALA A 636 3.29 54.46 1.75
N VAL A 637 2.69 53.93 0.67
CA VAL A 637 1.53 54.53 -0.02
C VAL A 637 0.37 54.77 0.94
N VAL A 638 0.01 53.76 1.76
CA VAL A 638 -1.05 53.85 2.75
C VAL A 638 -0.75 54.92 3.81
N LYS A 639 0.48 54.97 4.34
CA LYS A 639 0.92 55.99 5.31
C LYS A 639 0.89 57.41 4.74
N GLN A 640 1.21 57.56 3.45
CA GLN A 640 1.24 58.84 2.76
C GLN A 640 -0.17 59.34 2.43
N LYS A 641 -1.06 58.47 1.94
CA LYS A 641 -2.40 58.85 1.47
C LYS A 641 -3.45 58.91 2.58
N TYR A 642 -3.45 57.95 3.51
CA TYR A 642 -4.48 57.82 4.57
C TYR A 642 -3.92 58.05 5.99
N GLY A 643 -2.65 58.42 6.11
CA GLY A 643 -1.99 58.72 7.39
C GLY A 643 -1.45 57.50 8.15
N LYS A 644 -0.68 57.77 9.22
CA LYS A 644 0.11 56.74 9.92
C LYS A 644 -0.73 55.63 10.57
N SER A 645 -1.96 55.92 10.99
CA SER A 645 -2.89 54.97 11.61
C SER A 645 -3.49 53.98 10.63
N ALA A 646 -3.66 54.35 9.35
CA ALA A 646 -4.22 53.47 8.32
C ALA A 646 -3.31 52.28 7.97
N ALA A 647 -2.03 52.35 8.35
CA ALA A 647 -1.08 51.23 8.26
C ALA A 647 -1.11 50.30 9.48
N ALA A 648 -2.11 50.43 10.36
CA ALA A 648 -2.51 49.32 11.22
C ALA A 648 -3.03 48.14 10.38
N VAL A 649 -2.95 46.94 10.93
CA VAL A 649 -3.26 45.69 10.22
C VAL A 649 -4.49 45.00 10.83
N GLY A 650 -5.32 44.40 9.97
CA GLY A 650 -6.44 43.56 10.40
C GLY A 650 -5.99 42.19 10.93
N ASP A 651 -6.98 41.31 11.18
CA ASP A 651 -6.77 39.94 11.65
C ASP A 651 -5.72 39.17 10.83
N GLU A 652 -5.67 39.44 9.52
CA GLU A 652 -4.87 38.70 8.54
C GLU A 652 -3.56 39.39 8.13
N GLY A 653 -3.26 40.55 8.72
CA GLY A 653 -2.04 41.31 8.48
C GLY A 653 -2.10 42.30 7.30
N GLY A 654 -3.14 42.25 6.47
CA GLY A 654 -3.42 43.28 5.46
C GLY A 654 -3.82 44.61 6.11
N PHE A 655 -3.56 45.73 5.42
CA PHE A 655 -3.91 47.07 5.92
C PHE A 655 -5.42 47.33 5.88
N ALA A 656 -5.89 48.26 6.71
CA ALA A 656 -7.29 48.70 6.72
C ALA A 656 -7.41 50.21 6.42
N PRO A 657 -6.94 50.69 5.25
CA PRO A 657 -7.11 52.08 4.84
C PRO A 657 -8.60 52.42 4.71
N ASN A 658 -8.95 53.67 5.00
CA ASN A 658 -10.32 54.15 4.81
C ASN A 658 -10.56 54.56 3.35
N ILE A 659 -10.56 53.56 2.47
CA ILE A 659 -11.00 53.69 1.07
C ILE A 659 -12.49 54.04 1.10
N GLN A 660 -12.84 55.20 0.53
CA GLN A 660 -14.17 55.82 0.63
C GLN A 660 -14.84 56.02 -0.72
N ASP A 661 -14.07 56.00 -1.81
CA ASP A 661 -14.55 56.18 -3.19
C ASP A 661 -15.59 55.10 -3.61
N VAL A 662 -15.73 54.01 -2.84
CA VAL A 662 -16.78 52.97 -3.01
C VAL A 662 -18.19 53.44 -2.65
N LEU A 663 -18.32 54.58 -1.96
CA LEU A 663 -19.60 55.14 -1.53
C LEU A 663 -20.05 56.34 -2.39
N ASP A 664 -19.29 56.72 -3.43
CA ASP A 664 -19.77 57.66 -4.45
C ASP A 664 -20.66 56.93 -5.47
N SER A 665 -21.61 57.68 -6.03
CA SER A 665 -22.43 57.35 -7.18
C SER A 665 -21.66 56.76 -8.38
N ARG A 666 -20.36 57.05 -8.51
CA ARG A 666 -19.43 56.56 -9.55
C ARG A 666 -18.64 55.32 -9.11
N TRP A 667 -19.24 54.43 -8.32
CA TRP A 667 -18.67 53.17 -7.85
C TRP A 667 -17.94 52.32 -8.94
N GLU A 668 -18.38 52.37 -10.21
CA GLU A 668 -17.73 51.71 -11.37
C GLU A 668 -16.33 52.28 -11.66
N GLU A 669 -16.11 53.57 -11.41
CA GLU A 669 -14.82 54.26 -11.56
C GLU A 669 -13.90 54.09 -10.33
N ASN A 670 -14.38 53.44 -9.26
CA ASN A 670 -13.60 53.33 -8.02
C ASN A 670 -12.56 52.21 -8.10
N ASP A 671 -11.37 52.64 -8.49
CA ASP A 671 -10.16 51.82 -8.51
C ASP A 671 -9.28 51.99 -7.26
N GLU A 672 -9.68 52.78 -6.25
CA GLU A 672 -8.77 53.38 -5.26
C GLU A 672 -7.84 52.36 -4.57
N GLY A 673 -8.38 51.19 -4.22
CA GLY A 673 -7.61 50.08 -3.64
C GLY A 673 -6.75 49.33 -4.66
N LEU A 674 -7.26 49.07 -5.86
CA LEU A 674 -6.56 48.33 -6.92
C LEU A 674 -5.41 49.15 -7.51
N GLN A 675 -5.62 50.45 -7.72
CA GLN A 675 -4.59 51.38 -8.18
C GLN A 675 -3.48 51.53 -7.13
N ALA A 676 -3.81 51.61 -5.84
CA ALA A 676 -2.81 51.61 -4.77
C ALA A 676 -1.95 50.33 -4.75
N LEU A 677 -2.51 49.18 -5.15
CA LEU A 677 -1.73 47.94 -5.36
C LEU A 677 -0.87 47.99 -6.62
N VAL A 678 -1.38 48.51 -7.74
CA VAL A 678 -0.61 48.68 -8.99
C VAL A 678 0.59 49.62 -8.76
N ASP A 679 0.39 50.73 -8.05
CA ASP A 679 1.45 51.67 -7.71
C ASP A 679 2.48 51.02 -6.76
N ALA A 680 2.04 50.32 -5.71
CA ALA A 680 2.96 49.58 -4.82
C ALA A 680 3.75 48.47 -5.53
N ILE A 681 3.15 47.79 -6.52
CA ILE A 681 3.81 46.79 -7.37
C ILE A 681 4.87 47.43 -8.27
N LYS A 682 4.59 48.63 -8.79
CA LYS A 682 5.49 49.41 -9.64
C LYS A 682 6.67 49.96 -8.83
N ASP A 683 6.42 50.53 -7.66
CA ASP A 683 7.44 51.10 -6.77
C ASP A 683 8.38 50.03 -6.19
N ALA A 684 7.87 48.81 -5.96
CA ALA A 684 8.68 47.64 -5.62
C ALA A 684 9.47 47.05 -6.82
N GLY A 685 9.38 47.64 -8.02
CA GLY A 685 10.03 47.12 -9.23
C GLY A 685 9.48 45.78 -9.73
N ALA A 686 8.29 45.38 -9.26
CA ALA A 686 7.69 44.06 -9.48
C ALA A 686 6.62 44.04 -10.60
N ALA A 687 6.49 45.14 -11.35
CA ALA A 687 5.57 45.26 -12.49
C ALA A 687 5.72 44.09 -13.48
N GLY A 688 4.59 43.51 -13.89
CA GLY A 688 4.55 42.33 -14.76
C GLY A 688 4.86 40.98 -14.08
N LYS A 689 5.54 40.95 -12.92
CA LYS A 689 5.72 39.72 -12.12
C LYS A 689 4.55 39.43 -11.17
N VAL A 690 3.76 40.43 -10.83
CA VAL A 690 2.64 40.33 -9.88
C VAL A 690 1.31 40.47 -10.61
N LYS A 691 0.35 39.65 -10.20
CA LYS A 691 -1.08 39.70 -10.57
C LYS A 691 -1.91 40.00 -9.33
N LEU A 692 -3.18 40.34 -9.52
CA LEU A 692 -4.12 40.61 -8.44
C LEU A 692 -5.13 39.47 -8.29
N ALA A 693 -5.64 39.30 -7.08
CA ALA A 693 -6.78 38.44 -6.76
C ALA A 693 -7.65 39.15 -5.72
N MET A 694 -8.93 38.80 -5.63
CA MET A 694 -9.88 39.43 -4.69
C MET A 694 -10.79 38.39 -4.05
N ASP A 695 -11.11 38.61 -2.78
CA ASP A 695 -12.26 38.00 -2.09
C ASP A 695 -13.33 39.08 -1.89
N ILE A 696 -14.50 38.83 -2.48
CA ILE A 696 -15.64 39.73 -2.39
C ILE A 696 -16.47 39.44 -1.13
N ALA A 697 -16.59 38.17 -0.74
CA ALA A 697 -17.48 37.66 0.31
C ALA A 697 -18.94 38.15 0.18
N ALA A 698 -19.51 38.11 -1.03
CA ALA A 698 -20.75 38.83 -1.35
C ALA A 698 -22.00 38.42 -0.53
N SER A 699 -22.01 37.23 0.08
CA SER A 699 -23.04 36.84 1.07
C SER A 699 -23.16 37.82 2.25
N GLU A 700 -22.09 38.51 2.65
CA GLU A 700 -22.10 39.44 3.78
C GLU A 700 -22.90 40.74 3.52
N PHE A 701 -23.23 41.01 2.25
CA PHE A 701 -24.00 42.18 1.82
C PHE A 701 -25.14 41.87 0.85
N TYR A 702 -25.53 40.59 0.73
CA TYR A 702 -26.68 40.17 -0.07
C TYR A 702 -27.99 40.25 0.73
N ASN A 703 -28.97 40.94 0.16
CA ASN A 703 -30.33 41.02 0.66
C ASN A 703 -31.18 39.89 0.05
N LYS A 704 -31.62 38.95 0.88
CA LYS A 704 -32.38 37.76 0.44
C LYS A 704 -33.85 38.03 0.12
N GLU A 705 -34.40 39.17 0.54
CA GLU A 705 -35.78 39.57 0.24
C GLU A 705 -35.84 40.25 -1.14
N ASP A 706 -34.99 41.26 -1.36
CA ASP A 706 -34.92 42.02 -2.62
C ASP A 706 -34.07 41.34 -3.72
N LYS A 707 -33.29 40.31 -3.37
CA LYS A 707 -32.31 39.62 -4.23
C LYS A 707 -31.26 40.55 -4.86
N THR A 708 -30.76 41.48 -4.04
CA THR A 708 -29.79 42.51 -4.44
C THR A 708 -28.59 42.56 -3.50
N TYR A 709 -27.50 43.16 -3.97
CA TYR A 709 -26.22 43.26 -3.27
C TYR A 709 -25.99 44.72 -2.88
N ASN A 710 -25.84 44.99 -1.58
CA ASN A 710 -25.72 46.36 -1.05
C ASN A 710 -24.27 46.73 -0.77
N LEU A 711 -23.59 47.37 -1.72
CA LEU A 711 -22.21 47.82 -1.56
C LEU A 711 -22.06 48.89 -0.45
N GLY A 712 -23.14 49.53 -0.03
CA GLY A 712 -23.17 50.50 1.07
C GLY A 712 -23.43 49.90 2.46
N PHE A 713 -23.51 48.56 2.64
CA PHE A 713 -24.04 47.91 3.86
C PHE A 713 -23.40 48.29 5.21
N LYS A 714 -22.26 48.98 5.20
CA LYS A 714 -21.50 49.42 6.38
C LYS A 714 -21.89 50.84 6.84
N ALA A 715 -22.67 51.57 6.04
CA ALA A 715 -23.25 52.87 6.39
C ALA A 715 -24.65 52.69 7.03
N GLU A 716 -25.03 53.58 7.95
CA GLU A 716 -26.36 53.55 8.60
C GLU A 716 -27.51 53.80 7.61
N ASN A 717 -27.26 54.62 6.58
CA ASN A 717 -28.20 54.91 5.50
C ASN A 717 -27.43 54.82 4.16
N PRO A 718 -27.38 53.63 3.52
CA PRO A 718 -26.71 53.47 2.24
C PRO A 718 -27.45 54.21 1.13
N ASP A 719 -26.71 54.79 0.19
CA ASP A 719 -27.28 55.36 -1.04
C ASP A 719 -27.91 54.24 -1.89
N SER A 720 -29.11 54.46 -2.42
CA SER A 720 -29.84 53.44 -3.20
C SER A 720 -29.13 53.08 -4.51
N SER A 721 -28.25 53.95 -5.04
CA SER A 721 -27.39 53.64 -6.17
C SER A 721 -26.34 52.57 -5.87
N LEU A 722 -26.03 52.28 -4.59
CA LEU A 722 -25.10 51.23 -4.16
C LEU A 722 -25.77 49.84 -4.05
N ILE A 723 -27.08 49.75 -4.29
CA ILE A 723 -27.83 48.49 -4.34
C ILE A 723 -27.79 47.96 -5.78
N LYS A 724 -27.24 46.75 -5.97
CA LYS A 724 -26.95 46.15 -7.29
C LYS A 724 -27.71 44.85 -7.53
N THR A 725 -28.10 44.60 -8.77
CA THR A 725 -28.48 43.26 -9.22
C THR A 725 -27.22 42.43 -9.54
N LYS A 726 -27.36 41.11 -9.67
CA LYS A 726 -26.23 40.24 -10.03
C LYS A 726 -25.67 40.54 -11.42
N GLU A 727 -26.51 40.96 -12.37
CA GLU A 727 -26.11 41.31 -13.73
C GLU A 727 -25.17 42.53 -13.72
N GLN A 728 -25.48 43.55 -12.89
CA GLN A 728 -24.62 44.73 -12.71
C GLN A 728 -23.26 44.37 -12.08
N LEU A 729 -23.24 43.40 -11.16
CA LEU A 729 -21.97 42.88 -10.61
C LEU A 729 -21.18 42.06 -11.64
N VAL A 730 -21.83 41.24 -12.48
CA VAL A 730 -21.16 40.52 -13.59
C VAL A 730 -20.44 41.49 -14.51
N ASP A 731 -21.11 42.55 -14.97
CA ASP A 731 -20.50 43.54 -15.86
C ASP A 731 -19.39 44.36 -15.17
N TRP A 732 -19.53 44.68 -13.88
CA TRP A 732 -18.46 45.31 -13.09
C TRP A 732 -17.24 44.39 -12.94
N TYR A 733 -17.42 43.10 -12.66
CA TYR A 733 -16.31 42.13 -12.60
C TYR A 733 -15.61 41.99 -13.96
N LYS A 734 -16.35 42.06 -15.08
CA LYS A 734 -15.80 42.04 -16.45
C LYS A 734 -14.97 43.29 -16.74
N ASP A 735 -15.49 44.47 -16.46
CA ASP A 735 -14.79 45.74 -16.62
C ASP A 735 -13.51 45.80 -15.77
N MET A 736 -13.64 45.56 -14.46
CA MET A 736 -12.53 45.54 -13.51
C MET A 736 -11.42 44.54 -13.91
N SER A 737 -11.79 43.35 -14.40
CA SER A 737 -10.84 42.34 -14.90
C SER A 737 -10.21 42.69 -16.26
N SER A 738 -10.78 43.64 -17.00
CA SER A 738 -10.19 44.17 -18.24
C SER A 738 -9.17 45.28 -17.98
N ARG A 739 -9.39 46.07 -16.91
CA ARG A 739 -8.56 47.23 -16.54
C ARG A 739 -7.40 46.85 -15.61
N PHE A 740 -7.58 45.85 -14.74
CA PHE A 740 -6.56 45.37 -13.81
C PHE A 740 -6.04 43.97 -14.13
N PRO A 741 -4.79 43.63 -13.74
CA PRO A 741 -4.21 42.31 -13.96
C PRO A 741 -4.74 41.27 -12.96
N ILE A 742 -6.06 41.20 -12.78
CA ILE A 742 -6.77 40.25 -11.92
C ILE A 742 -6.75 38.87 -12.58
N VAL A 743 -6.49 37.83 -11.79
CA VAL A 743 -6.47 36.43 -12.26
C VAL A 743 -7.36 35.50 -11.43
N SER A 744 -7.90 35.97 -10.30
CA SER A 744 -8.79 35.18 -9.44
C SER A 744 -9.78 36.08 -8.68
N ILE A 745 -11.04 35.67 -8.64
CA ILE A 745 -12.12 36.27 -7.85
C ILE A 745 -12.75 35.16 -6.98
N GLU A 746 -12.87 35.42 -5.69
CA GLU A 746 -13.39 34.54 -4.64
C GLU A 746 -14.71 35.12 -4.11
N ASP A 747 -15.71 34.25 -3.97
CA ASP A 747 -17.11 34.53 -3.58
C ASP A 747 -17.79 35.80 -4.15
N PRO A 748 -17.87 35.96 -5.49
CA PRO A 748 -18.50 37.09 -6.17
C PRO A 748 -20.02 37.26 -5.94
N PHE A 749 -20.74 36.24 -5.44
CA PHE A 749 -22.19 36.26 -5.21
C PHE A 749 -22.57 35.49 -3.93
N ASP A 750 -23.84 35.59 -3.48
CA ASP A 750 -24.31 34.85 -2.30
C ASP A 750 -24.16 33.35 -2.46
N GLN A 751 -23.85 32.67 -1.36
CA GLN A 751 -23.56 31.23 -1.30
C GLN A 751 -24.59 30.33 -1.99
N ASP A 752 -25.84 30.76 -2.24
CA ASP A 752 -26.87 30.00 -2.97
C ASP A 752 -27.36 30.65 -4.28
N ASP A 753 -26.77 31.76 -4.77
CA ASP A 753 -27.11 32.39 -6.08
C ASP A 753 -26.38 31.70 -7.25
N TRP A 754 -26.63 30.39 -7.38
CA TRP A 754 -26.00 29.49 -8.35
C TRP A 754 -26.06 30.00 -9.80
N ASP A 755 -27.14 30.68 -10.17
CA ASP A 755 -27.32 31.27 -11.50
C ASP A 755 -26.29 32.39 -11.78
N ALA A 756 -26.03 33.26 -10.80
CA ALA A 756 -25.07 34.37 -10.95
C ALA A 756 -23.64 33.84 -11.16
N TYR A 757 -23.26 32.89 -10.32
CA TYR A 757 -22.01 32.15 -10.42
C TYR A 757 -21.82 31.51 -11.79
N SER A 758 -22.85 30.80 -12.29
CA SER A 758 -22.80 30.10 -13.57
C SER A 758 -22.67 31.08 -14.75
N GLY A 759 -23.36 32.22 -14.72
CA GLY A 759 -23.23 33.28 -15.73
C GLY A 759 -21.84 33.92 -15.74
N LEU A 760 -21.27 34.21 -14.56
CA LEU A 760 -19.91 34.77 -14.46
C LEU A 760 -18.84 33.77 -14.95
N VAL A 761 -19.02 32.47 -14.73
CA VAL A 761 -18.12 31.43 -15.26
C VAL A 761 -18.24 31.29 -16.78
N GLU A 762 -19.42 31.50 -17.37
CA GLU A 762 -19.58 31.52 -18.82
C GLU A 762 -18.83 32.71 -19.48
N GLU A 763 -18.98 33.90 -18.90
CA GLU A 763 -18.37 35.15 -19.36
C GLU A 763 -16.85 35.23 -19.10
N LEU A 764 -16.40 35.02 -17.85
CA LEU A 764 -15.02 35.24 -17.41
C LEU A 764 -14.24 33.97 -17.06
N GLY A 765 -14.90 32.83 -16.82
CA GLY A 765 -14.28 31.61 -16.29
C GLY A 765 -13.23 30.93 -17.18
N LYS A 766 -12.88 31.54 -18.32
CA LYS A 766 -11.80 31.13 -19.25
C LYS A 766 -10.51 31.94 -19.06
N THR A 767 -10.59 33.14 -18.46
CA THR A 767 -9.47 34.08 -18.26
C THR A 767 -9.24 34.40 -16.79
N VAL A 768 -10.29 34.37 -15.96
CA VAL A 768 -10.26 34.60 -14.52
C VAL A 768 -10.66 33.32 -13.80
N GLN A 769 -9.95 32.99 -12.72
CA GLN A 769 -10.31 31.91 -11.81
C GLN A 769 -11.49 32.36 -10.93
N ILE A 770 -12.60 31.63 -10.97
CA ILE A 770 -13.78 31.85 -10.13
C ILE A 770 -13.72 30.80 -9.01
N VAL A 771 -13.38 31.25 -7.81
CA VAL A 771 -13.20 30.43 -6.61
C VAL A 771 -14.49 30.44 -5.80
N GLY A 772 -15.00 29.26 -5.46
CA GLY A 772 -16.04 29.11 -4.47
C GLY A 772 -15.46 28.80 -3.07
N ASP A 773 -15.92 29.53 -2.07
CA ASP A 773 -15.60 29.38 -0.65
C ASP A 773 -16.87 29.09 0.16
N ASP A 774 -17.68 30.07 0.58
CA ASP A 774 -18.98 29.85 1.22
C ASP A 774 -19.98 29.16 0.25
N LEU A 775 -19.82 29.34 -1.07
CA LEU A 775 -20.54 28.56 -2.10
C LEU A 775 -20.33 27.04 -1.93
N LEU A 776 -19.14 26.61 -1.52
CA LEU A 776 -18.70 25.21 -1.57
C LEU A 776 -18.44 24.59 -0.20
N VAL A 777 -18.06 25.40 0.79
CA VAL A 777 -17.65 25.05 2.17
C VAL A 777 -16.76 23.81 2.28
N THR A 778 -15.85 23.62 1.33
CA THR A 778 -15.00 22.41 1.19
C THR A 778 -15.82 21.09 1.19
N ASN A 779 -17.11 21.12 0.83
CA ASN A 779 -18.05 20.02 0.94
C ASN A 779 -18.24 19.28 -0.41
N PRO A 780 -17.92 17.98 -0.50
CA PRO A 780 -18.06 17.19 -1.73
C PRO A 780 -19.43 17.24 -2.40
N LYS A 781 -20.55 17.38 -1.67
CA LYS A 781 -21.88 17.50 -2.31
C LYS A 781 -22.07 18.85 -3.01
N ARG A 782 -21.65 19.96 -2.39
CA ARG A 782 -21.72 21.29 -3.02
C ARG A 782 -20.71 21.41 -4.17
N ILE A 783 -19.54 20.80 -4.05
CA ILE A 783 -18.55 20.70 -5.15
C ILE A 783 -19.15 19.97 -6.36
N HIS A 784 -19.74 18.79 -6.20
CA HIS A 784 -20.36 18.08 -7.33
C HIS A 784 -21.54 18.88 -7.95
N TYR A 785 -22.41 19.46 -7.12
CA TYR A 785 -23.51 20.31 -7.62
C TYR A 785 -22.99 21.52 -8.41
N ALA A 786 -21.95 22.18 -7.91
CA ALA A 786 -21.29 23.31 -8.57
C ALA A 786 -20.59 22.90 -9.89
N GLN A 787 -20.05 21.68 -9.97
CA GLN A 787 -19.49 21.12 -11.21
C GLN A 787 -20.59 20.81 -12.25
N GLU A 788 -21.73 20.26 -11.82
CA GLU A 788 -22.89 19.99 -12.68
C GLU A 788 -23.47 21.28 -13.28
N HIS A 789 -23.55 22.36 -12.50
CA HIS A 789 -24.10 23.65 -12.92
C HIS A 789 -23.06 24.61 -13.52
N LYS A 790 -21.76 24.28 -13.43
CA LYS A 790 -20.61 25.12 -13.82
C LYS A 790 -20.48 26.42 -13.03
N ALA A 791 -20.86 26.41 -11.76
CA ALA A 791 -20.88 27.60 -10.90
C ALA A 791 -19.49 28.10 -10.46
N ALA A 792 -18.44 27.29 -10.60
CA ALA A 792 -17.06 27.73 -10.32
C ALA A 792 -16.06 27.02 -11.24
N ASN A 793 -14.79 27.45 -11.20
CA ASN A 793 -13.67 26.72 -11.81
C ASN A 793 -12.52 26.43 -10.82
N ALA A 794 -12.68 26.82 -9.54
CA ALA A 794 -11.77 26.47 -8.47
C ALA A 794 -12.45 26.33 -7.09
N LEU A 795 -11.84 25.50 -6.23
CA LEU A 795 -12.20 25.33 -4.82
C LEU A 795 -11.26 26.13 -3.91
N LEU A 796 -11.81 26.90 -2.97
CA LEU A 796 -11.06 27.28 -1.76
C LEU A 796 -11.12 26.12 -0.75
N LEU A 797 -9.98 25.55 -0.41
CA LEU A 797 -9.89 24.39 0.47
C LEU A 797 -9.50 24.84 1.88
N LYS A 798 -10.51 24.94 2.76
CA LYS A 798 -10.35 25.21 4.19
C LYS A 798 -10.62 23.93 4.99
N VAL A 799 -9.55 23.34 5.53
CA VAL A 799 -9.60 22.00 6.17
C VAL A 799 -10.63 21.94 7.32
N ASN A 800 -10.87 23.04 8.04
CA ASN A 800 -11.83 23.10 9.14
C ASN A 800 -13.31 23.23 8.71
N GLN A 801 -13.61 23.74 7.51
CA GLN A 801 -14.98 23.75 6.98
C GLN A 801 -15.53 22.33 6.76
N ILE A 802 -14.64 21.37 6.44
CA ILE A 802 -15.03 19.97 6.25
C ILE A 802 -14.68 19.09 7.46
N GLY A 803 -13.63 19.40 8.24
CA GLY A 803 -13.41 18.85 9.58
C GLY A 803 -12.65 17.51 9.66
N SER A 804 -12.10 16.98 8.57
CA SER A 804 -11.11 15.90 8.61
C SER A 804 -10.14 15.94 7.41
N ILE A 805 -8.94 15.40 7.59
CA ILE A 805 -7.93 15.30 6.51
C ILE A 805 -8.44 14.40 5.38
N THR A 806 -9.13 13.30 5.71
CA THR A 806 -9.66 12.38 4.71
C THR A 806 -10.71 13.02 3.81
N GLU A 807 -11.66 13.78 4.38
CA GLU A 807 -12.68 14.47 3.59
C GLU A 807 -12.08 15.63 2.80
N ALA A 808 -11.12 16.38 3.36
CA ALA A 808 -10.47 17.51 2.68
C ALA A 808 -9.61 17.08 1.47
N ILE A 809 -8.84 15.98 1.58
CA ILE A 809 -8.12 15.41 0.43
C ILE A 809 -9.11 14.80 -0.59
N THR A 810 -10.26 14.28 -0.16
CA THR A 810 -11.33 13.87 -1.10
C THR A 810 -11.91 15.08 -1.84
N ALA A 811 -12.24 16.19 -1.17
CA ALA A 811 -12.70 17.42 -1.82
C ALA A 811 -11.69 17.95 -2.86
N TYR A 812 -10.38 17.92 -2.56
CA TYR A 812 -9.33 18.18 -3.54
C TYR A 812 -9.41 17.25 -4.77
N LEU A 813 -9.51 15.92 -4.54
CA LEU A 813 -9.53 14.92 -5.61
C LEU A 813 -10.76 15.09 -6.52
N ASP A 814 -11.92 15.34 -5.92
CA ASP A 814 -13.19 15.56 -6.63
C ASP A 814 -13.10 16.84 -7.48
N SER A 815 -12.53 17.94 -6.96
CA SER A 815 -12.27 19.17 -7.73
C SER A 815 -11.31 18.95 -8.92
N VAL A 816 -10.11 18.41 -8.69
CA VAL A 816 -9.14 18.27 -9.80
C VAL A 816 -9.56 17.23 -10.83
N SER A 817 -10.51 16.33 -10.51
CA SER A 817 -11.04 15.35 -11.47
C SER A 817 -11.79 15.97 -12.64
N THR A 818 -12.37 17.17 -12.46
CA THR A 818 -13.02 17.96 -13.52
C THR A 818 -12.12 19.06 -14.09
N GLY A 819 -10.85 19.09 -13.70
CA GLY A 819 -9.87 20.09 -14.13
C GLY A 819 -9.90 21.42 -13.37
N TRP A 820 -10.63 21.51 -12.24
CA TRP A 820 -10.66 22.72 -11.43
C TRP A 820 -9.33 23.03 -10.75
N GLY A 821 -9.09 24.32 -10.49
CA GLY A 821 -8.07 24.77 -9.56
C GLY A 821 -8.43 24.42 -8.11
N VAL A 822 -7.42 24.36 -7.24
CA VAL A 822 -7.63 24.32 -5.78
C VAL A 822 -6.66 25.30 -5.14
N MET A 823 -7.16 26.09 -4.20
CA MET A 823 -6.36 27.02 -3.40
C MET A 823 -6.50 26.63 -1.94
N VAL A 824 -5.42 26.14 -1.31
CA VAL A 824 -5.46 25.81 0.13
C VAL A 824 -5.52 27.12 0.92
N SER A 825 -6.40 27.20 1.91
CA SER A 825 -6.65 28.43 2.65
C SER A 825 -6.65 28.26 4.18
N HIS A 826 -6.25 29.34 4.82
CA HIS A 826 -6.37 29.65 6.24
C HIS A 826 -7.80 29.99 6.67
N ARG A 827 -7.96 30.43 7.92
CA ARG A 827 -9.08 31.26 8.38
C ARG A 827 -8.55 32.53 9.04
N SER A 828 -9.44 33.48 9.33
CA SER A 828 -9.09 34.71 10.06
C SER A 828 -8.63 34.45 11.50
N GLY A 829 -9.09 33.40 12.19
CA GLY A 829 -8.54 32.94 13.47
C GLY A 829 -7.47 31.86 13.34
N GLU A 830 -6.28 32.20 12.86
CA GLU A 830 -5.16 31.25 12.72
C GLU A 830 -4.32 31.07 14.00
N THR A 831 -3.42 30.09 13.97
CA THR A 831 -2.53 29.64 15.07
C THR A 831 -1.08 29.52 14.58
N GLU A 832 -0.13 29.13 15.44
CA GLU A 832 1.24 28.82 15.03
C GLU A 832 1.37 27.55 14.16
N ASP A 833 0.31 26.74 14.04
CA ASP A 833 0.32 25.46 13.31
C ASP A 833 0.58 25.67 11.80
N THR A 834 1.51 24.90 11.22
CA THR A 834 1.94 25.04 9.82
C THR A 834 1.23 24.11 8.84
N PHE A 835 0.28 23.27 9.27
CA PHE A 835 -0.23 22.11 8.49
C PHE A 835 -0.65 22.44 7.05
N ILE A 836 -1.30 23.57 6.82
CA ILE A 836 -1.78 23.97 5.49
C ILE A 836 -0.66 24.24 4.48
N ALA A 837 0.56 24.56 4.95
CA ALA A 837 1.74 24.73 4.10
C ALA A 837 2.20 23.38 3.53
N ASP A 838 2.32 22.36 4.38
CA ASP A 838 2.59 20.98 3.97
C ASP A 838 1.47 20.43 3.08
N MET A 839 0.21 20.76 3.38
CA MET A 839 -0.94 20.31 2.61
C MET A 839 -0.96 20.88 1.19
N ALA A 840 -0.63 22.17 1.00
CA ALA A 840 -0.55 22.78 -0.33
C ALA A 840 0.54 22.14 -1.20
N VAL A 841 1.72 21.87 -0.62
CA VAL A 841 2.84 21.22 -1.31
C VAL A 841 2.52 19.74 -1.59
N GLY A 842 2.04 18.99 -0.60
CA GLY A 842 1.71 17.56 -0.74
C GLY A 842 0.58 17.29 -1.73
N LEU A 843 -0.47 18.12 -1.69
CA LEU A 843 -1.50 18.11 -2.73
C LEU A 843 -0.96 18.57 -4.09
N SER A 844 0.08 19.41 -4.11
CA SER A 844 0.65 20.06 -5.30
C SER A 844 -0.34 21.01 -5.98
N THR A 845 -1.17 21.72 -5.19
CA THR A 845 -2.20 22.64 -5.71
C THR A 845 -1.62 23.72 -6.62
N GLY A 846 -0.44 24.25 -6.24
CA GLY A 846 0.17 25.39 -6.90
C GLY A 846 -0.40 26.75 -6.47
N GLN A 847 -1.29 26.79 -5.48
CA GLN A 847 -1.87 28.01 -4.92
C GLN A 847 -2.13 27.84 -3.42
N ILE A 848 -1.82 28.88 -2.64
CA ILE A 848 -2.13 28.96 -1.21
C ILE A 848 -2.53 30.40 -0.83
N LYS A 849 -3.62 30.56 -0.09
CA LYS A 849 -4.05 31.80 0.56
C LYS A 849 -3.67 31.69 2.04
N THR A 850 -2.88 32.62 2.57
CA THR A 850 -2.41 32.55 3.97
C THR A 850 -2.07 33.93 4.56
N GLY A 851 -2.88 34.95 4.24
CA GLY A 851 -2.79 36.32 4.77
C GLY A 851 -1.64 37.17 4.19
N ALA A 852 -1.30 38.25 4.88
CA ALA A 852 -0.18 39.12 4.52
C ALA A 852 1.19 38.48 4.84
N PRO A 853 2.30 39.01 4.29
CA PRO A 853 3.66 38.73 4.80
C PRO A 853 3.92 39.43 6.15
N CYS A 854 2.94 39.39 7.06
CA CYS A 854 2.91 40.07 8.36
C CYS A 854 2.07 39.22 9.33
N ARG A 855 2.36 39.34 10.65
CA ARG A 855 1.83 38.53 11.75
C ARG A 855 2.27 37.05 11.73
N SER A 856 2.67 36.53 12.88
CA SER A 856 3.42 35.26 12.96
C SER A 856 2.60 34.03 12.55
N GLU A 857 1.30 34.01 12.80
CA GLU A 857 0.39 32.93 12.40
C GLU A 857 0.24 32.80 10.87
N ARG A 858 0.56 33.88 10.12
CA ARG A 858 0.56 33.95 8.64
C ARG A 858 1.94 33.63 8.07
N VAL A 859 2.99 34.11 8.75
CA VAL A 859 4.38 33.90 8.34
C VAL A 859 4.86 32.47 8.63
N ALA A 860 4.37 31.82 9.69
CA ALA A 860 4.72 30.44 10.05
C ALA A 860 4.51 29.44 8.89
N LYS A 861 3.42 29.60 8.11
CA LYS A 861 3.10 28.78 6.92
C LYS A 861 4.07 28.96 5.75
N ARG A 862 5.04 29.87 5.86
CA ARG A 862 5.99 30.26 4.81
C ARG A 862 7.43 29.86 5.13
N VAL A 863 7.73 29.60 6.42
CA VAL A 863 9.05 29.24 6.92
C VAL A 863 9.39 27.77 6.67
N THR A 864 8.39 26.88 6.56
CA THR A 864 8.59 25.45 6.24
C THR A 864 8.84 25.17 4.75
N GLN A 865 8.94 26.20 3.91
CA GLN A 865 9.05 26.10 2.44
C GLN A 865 10.34 26.74 1.88
N SER A 866 11.35 26.96 2.73
CA SER A 866 12.63 27.62 2.38
C SER A 866 13.86 26.82 2.83
#